data_AF-A0A814LSJ0-F1
#
_entry.id   AF-A0A814LSJ0-F1
#
_cell.length_a   1.000
_cell.length_b   1.000
_cell.length_c   1.000
_cell.angle_alpha   90.00
_cell.angle_beta   90.00
_cell.angle_gamma   90.00
#
_symmetry.space_group_name_H-M   'P 1'
#
loop_
_entity.id
_entity.type
_entity.pdbx_description
1 polymer ?
#
loop_
_entity_poly.entity_id
_entity_poly.type
_entity_poly.pdbx_seq_one_letter_code
_entity_poly.pdbx_strand_id
1 'polypeptide(L)'
;MSLMLNDEVALGNDVRYKSFIVAIEKVLKQFESSTEWADLITNLVKVKKTIENYSQFHSIPKRITLSKRLAQCLHPALPFGVHLKTLEVYETIFQIIDKYHLQRDIILYSYGLFSLLSDAALPVKPILLTLYETYFLPLGEALNPILTGFLIGLFSALEEGADYYNRIIILLDNLANRIDEFYFYTCIWSAINFVSIVRYSAITFILNHFDKRKNMSDQIYLIGLSIETMVSAVCTCLHDSGQPLVQRSILDFLLTCLPLHRKLLLKINMVKIINGTFYILLQRDMTLNRRIYTWFLGANQLSEDITNEQHQVNDLIDSSSYFVTHTQEILIESLRSLLELISMKPTLTIVKLDNDDNKPMTSIIDSHRSSTWTLTKLIRIKINTNDLSDARQSILNKLPLILSSLLFIWKTLSINQINSIWLAKNIKLIRDKIIEFISSLTKSNGVSFLRAIILCWGERKQQQQQQKPSIIQRDNVNEIQALIDILMNINNYTTNDIIYNMNKLLRNLSTTNNKKKQNYIVWCLQFLLAYLEQQKNVSIDCWSILAIMFKECLSPSMSSSVTFLIIRILSFYVKQSPFMVEKRDLKDLQDVTIKVLENCNTIVASSLEQTNWLRKNLQVRITQSEPNTQRITTDSFNELDRSLNNENTSLDFDDNSQSMNSSLIALTILAEHITKLLDIIYNLTDEKDRIIGPYLQNLVNNVMPYVRIHVSLNVPSYRSASILLLNISQYSYTKKTWKKEVFEHLFDIGFFQVDLLTLNLWKIIISNMITDEKPTSFRDVMNRINAVQTGLLFSKEQEYEQRVMLIKRFAFVIYSSEKDQCNRHLPDILECIADLLKLPQVPIVYTQIYLVFRALLIRISNKNFISFWPILIAELIQILLQLEQDLLFDIEGDI
;
A
#
# COMPACT_ATOMS: atom_id res chain seq x y z
N MET A 1 -3.15 -28.36 25.64
CA MET A 1 -1.94 -27.81 26.31
C MET A 1 -1.46 -28.67 27.48
N SER A 2 -2.27 -29.58 28.05
CA SER A 2 -1.89 -30.43 29.20
C SER A 2 -1.10 -31.71 28.88
N LEU A 3 -0.94 -32.11 27.61
CA LEU A 3 -0.13 -33.27 27.20
C LEU A 3 1.35 -32.93 26.93
N MET A 4 1.75 -31.66 27.04
CA MET A 4 3.11 -31.18 26.70
C MET A 4 4.19 -31.58 27.71
N LEU A 5 3.85 -32.13 28.89
CA LEU A 5 4.70 -32.06 30.07
C LEU A 5 5.30 -33.39 30.57
N ASN A 6 4.80 -34.56 30.19
CA ASN A 6 5.22 -35.77 30.92
C ASN A 6 6.60 -36.31 30.49
N ASP A 7 6.93 -36.29 29.20
CA ASP A 7 8.16 -36.93 28.70
C ASP A 7 9.43 -36.08 28.91
N GLU A 8 9.36 -34.77 28.65
CA GLU A 8 10.49 -33.86 28.89
C GLU A 8 10.79 -33.70 30.40
N VAL A 9 9.78 -33.78 31.26
CA VAL A 9 9.96 -33.73 32.71
C VAL A 9 10.56 -35.04 33.24
N ALA A 10 10.17 -36.19 32.68
CA ALA A 10 10.78 -37.48 33.01
C ALA A 10 12.25 -37.57 32.54
N LEU A 11 12.54 -37.09 31.33
CA LEU A 11 13.90 -37.03 30.76
C LEU A 11 14.75 -35.90 31.35
N GLY A 12 14.12 -34.90 31.99
CA GLY A 12 14.79 -33.74 32.58
C GLY A 12 15.80 -34.08 33.65
N ASN A 13 15.80 -35.30 34.20
CA ASN A 13 16.80 -35.79 35.15
C ASN A 13 17.96 -36.58 34.52
N ASP A 14 17.87 -36.99 33.24
CA ASP A 14 18.95 -37.67 32.54
C ASP A 14 20.09 -36.68 32.20
N VAL A 15 21.30 -36.98 32.66
CA VAL A 15 22.49 -36.15 32.44
C VAL A 15 22.77 -35.97 30.95
N ARG A 16 22.59 -37.00 30.13
CA ARG A 16 22.83 -36.93 28.67
C ARG A 16 21.77 -36.08 27.98
N TYR A 17 20.52 -36.09 28.47
CA TYR A 17 19.46 -35.23 27.94
C TYR A 17 19.69 -33.76 28.33
N LYS A 18 20.17 -33.49 29.56
CA LYS A 18 20.61 -32.13 29.95
C LYS A 18 21.72 -31.62 29.04
N SER A 19 22.71 -32.45 28.70
CA SER A 19 23.75 -32.10 27.72
C SER A 19 23.17 -31.79 26.34
N PHE A 20 22.17 -32.55 25.90
CA PHE A 20 21.46 -32.30 24.63
C PHE A 20 20.75 -30.93 24.64
N ILE A 21 20.04 -30.57 25.72
CA ILE A 21 19.40 -29.27 25.88
C ILE A 21 20.41 -28.13 25.72
N VAL A 22 21.54 -28.20 26.43
CA VAL A 22 22.58 -27.16 26.37
C VAL A 22 23.21 -27.07 24.98
N ALA A 23 23.48 -28.21 24.34
CA ALA A 23 24.04 -28.25 23.00
C ALA A 23 23.11 -27.59 21.96
N ILE A 24 21.80 -27.93 22.00
CA ILE A 24 20.81 -27.33 21.10
C ILE A 24 20.62 -25.84 21.38
N GLU A 25 20.52 -25.41 22.64
CA GLU A 25 20.43 -23.98 22.98
C GLU A 25 21.64 -23.19 22.46
N LYS A 26 22.85 -23.75 22.55
CA LYS A 26 24.07 -23.11 22.07
C LYS A 26 24.03 -22.90 20.56
N VAL A 27 23.57 -23.88 19.79
CA VAL A 27 23.46 -23.75 18.33
C VAL A 27 22.32 -22.80 17.95
N LEU A 28 21.16 -22.87 18.63
CA LEU A 28 20.02 -21.99 18.35
C LEU A 28 20.35 -20.51 18.61
N LYS A 29 21.18 -20.18 19.61
CA LYS A 29 21.64 -18.81 19.84
C LYS A 29 22.46 -18.24 18.66
N GLN A 30 23.15 -19.08 17.87
CA GLN A 30 23.94 -18.61 16.72
C GLN A 30 23.06 -18.09 15.57
N PHE A 31 21.78 -18.49 15.52
CA PHE A 31 20.82 -17.93 14.57
C PHE A 31 20.51 -16.45 14.85
N GLU A 32 20.71 -15.95 16.07
CA GLU A 32 20.45 -14.54 16.42
C GLU A 32 21.55 -13.60 15.95
N SER A 33 22.77 -14.12 15.78
CA SER A 33 23.93 -13.36 15.29
C SER A 33 24.21 -13.53 13.80
N SER A 34 23.33 -14.23 13.06
CA SER A 34 23.51 -14.50 11.64
C SER A 34 23.18 -13.26 10.80
N THR A 35 24.10 -12.83 9.94
CA THR A 35 23.93 -11.64 9.09
C THR A 35 23.74 -12.01 7.62
N GLU A 36 24.20 -13.19 7.21
CA GLU A 36 24.12 -13.67 5.83
C GLU A 36 23.42 -15.03 5.73
N TRP A 37 22.92 -15.35 4.53
CA TRP A 37 22.27 -16.65 4.29
C TRP A 37 23.24 -17.83 4.42
N ALA A 38 24.54 -17.63 4.18
CA ALA A 38 25.58 -18.64 4.38
C ALA A 38 25.75 -19.03 5.87
N ASP A 39 25.55 -18.08 6.78
CA ASP A 39 25.55 -18.33 8.23
C ASP A 39 24.41 -19.28 8.61
N LEU A 40 23.23 -19.09 7.99
CA LEU A 40 22.07 -19.96 8.21
C LEU A 40 22.37 -21.39 7.79
N ILE A 41 22.97 -21.61 6.61
CA ILE A 41 23.38 -22.95 6.16
C ILE A 41 24.35 -23.59 7.17
N THR A 42 25.36 -22.83 7.60
CA THR A 42 26.34 -23.30 8.58
C THR A 42 25.67 -23.70 9.91
N ASN A 43 24.71 -22.90 10.37
CA ASN A 43 23.98 -23.17 11.60
C ASN A 43 23.02 -24.35 11.45
N LEU A 44 22.33 -24.50 10.31
CA LEU A 44 21.50 -25.67 9.98
C LEU A 44 22.31 -26.96 9.97
N VAL A 45 23.52 -26.96 9.39
CA VAL A 45 24.45 -28.10 9.44
C VAL A 45 24.82 -28.46 10.87
N LYS A 46 25.10 -27.47 11.72
CA LYS A 46 25.39 -27.70 13.15
C LYS A 46 24.17 -28.26 13.90
N VAL A 47 22.97 -27.76 13.62
CA VAL A 47 21.72 -28.28 14.20
C VAL A 47 21.55 -29.74 13.83
N LYS A 48 21.63 -30.07 12.53
CA LYS A 48 21.53 -31.46 12.03
C LYS A 48 22.47 -32.40 12.78
N LYS A 49 23.78 -32.09 12.78
CA LYS A 49 24.80 -32.89 13.46
C LYS A 49 24.54 -33.03 14.96
N THR A 50 24.07 -31.96 15.60
CA THR A 50 23.75 -32.00 17.04
C THR A 50 22.61 -32.96 17.29
N ILE A 51 21.55 -32.93 16.48
CA ILE A 51 20.41 -33.84 16.61
C ILE A 51 20.83 -35.30 16.35
N GLU A 52 21.63 -35.56 15.30
CA GLU A 52 22.14 -36.91 14.97
C GLU A 52 22.96 -37.53 16.12
N ASN A 53 23.81 -36.73 16.77
CA ASN A 53 24.63 -37.15 17.92
C ASN A 53 23.81 -37.57 19.15
N TYR A 54 22.54 -37.17 19.23
CA TYR A 54 21.63 -37.49 20.33
C TYR A 54 20.41 -38.31 19.85
N SER A 55 20.56 -39.05 18.74
CA SER A 55 19.51 -39.86 18.11
C SER A 55 18.86 -40.91 19.02
N GLN A 56 19.47 -41.27 20.15
CA GLN A 56 18.83 -42.11 21.17
C GLN A 56 17.60 -41.47 21.85
N PHE A 57 17.41 -40.15 21.73
CA PHE A 57 16.29 -39.43 22.33
C PHE A 57 15.24 -39.06 21.28
N HIS A 58 14.04 -39.63 21.41
CA HIS A 58 12.90 -39.34 20.54
C HIS A 58 12.22 -37.99 20.85
N SER A 59 12.54 -37.37 21.99
CA SER A 59 12.05 -36.03 22.35
C SER A 59 13.11 -34.98 22.05
N ILE A 60 12.80 -34.01 21.19
CA ILE A 60 13.74 -32.94 20.82
C ILE A 60 13.56 -31.73 21.75
N PRO A 61 14.62 -31.27 22.43
CA PRO A 61 14.56 -30.12 23.32
C PRO A 61 14.33 -28.83 22.55
N LYS A 62 13.63 -27.87 23.18
CA LYS A 62 13.32 -26.56 22.59
C LYS A 62 12.61 -26.66 21.23
N ARG A 63 11.80 -27.71 21.02
CA ARG A 63 11.06 -27.97 19.77
C ARG A 63 10.34 -26.74 19.19
N ILE A 64 9.75 -25.88 20.02
CA ILE A 64 9.06 -24.65 19.57
C ILE A 64 10.05 -23.64 18.98
N THR A 65 11.19 -23.41 19.65
CA THR A 65 12.19 -22.45 19.15
C THR A 65 12.87 -23.00 17.90
N LEU A 66 13.21 -24.29 17.91
CA LEU A 66 13.78 -24.97 16.76
C LEU A 66 12.84 -24.90 15.55
N SER A 67 11.57 -25.28 15.69
CA SER A 67 10.61 -25.28 14.59
C SER A 67 10.39 -23.88 14.02
N LYS A 68 10.33 -22.85 14.87
CA LYS A 68 10.28 -21.45 14.43
C LYS A 68 11.49 -21.06 13.59
N ARG A 69 12.71 -21.43 14.00
CA ARG A 69 13.94 -21.15 13.22
C ARG A 69 13.96 -21.91 11.90
N LEU A 70 13.54 -23.17 11.88
CA LEU A 70 13.44 -23.94 10.66
C LEU A 70 12.39 -23.33 9.71
N ALA A 71 11.22 -22.94 10.19
CA ALA A 71 10.21 -22.27 9.37
C ALA A 71 10.73 -20.93 8.79
N GLN A 72 11.49 -20.15 9.56
CA GLN A 72 12.15 -18.94 9.05
C GLN A 72 13.14 -19.23 7.92
N CYS A 73 13.85 -20.36 8.00
CA CYS A 73 14.78 -20.78 6.95
C CYS A 73 14.09 -21.26 5.68
N LEU A 74 12.77 -21.48 5.71
CA LEU A 74 11.94 -21.80 4.53
C LEU A 74 11.26 -20.57 3.91
N HIS A 75 11.66 -19.35 4.30
CA HIS A 75 11.08 -18.14 3.72
C HIS A 75 11.39 -18.02 2.21
N PRO A 76 10.41 -17.66 1.35
CA PRO A 76 10.59 -17.61 -0.11
C PRO A 76 11.74 -16.71 -0.58
N ALA A 77 12.01 -15.62 0.14
CA ALA A 77 13.10 -14.69 -0.16
C ALA A 77 14.53 -15.25 0.08
N LEU A 78 14.68 -16.43 0.67
CA LEU A 78 15.99 -17.07 0.89
C LEU A 78 16.37 -17.96 -0.30
N PRO A 79 17.67 -18.12 -0.61
CA PRO A 79 18.10 -18.95 -1.72
C PRO A 79 17.75 -20.42 -1.49
N PHE A 80 17.44 -21.15 -2.56
CA PHE A 80 16.99 -22.55 -2.50
C PHE A 80 17.97 -23.49 -1.77
N GLY A 81 19.28 -23.16 -1.75
CA GLY A 81 20.28 -23.91 -0.98
C GLY A 81 20.00 -23.93 0.53
N VAL A 82 19.45 -22.84 1.09
CA VAL A 82 18.99 -22.78 2.48
C VAL A 82 17.77 -23.67 2.68
N HIS A 83 16.83 -23.66 1.73
CA HIS A 83 15.63 -24.52 1.76
C HIS A 83 16.01 -25.99 1.77
N LEU A 84 16.87 -26.43 0.83
CA LEU A 84 17.35 -27.82 0.75
C LEU A 84 17.99 -28.27 2.06
N LYS A 85 18.88 -27.44 2.63
CA LYS A 85 19.53 -27.77 3.90
C LYS A 85 18.54 -27.85 5.06
N THR A 86 17.52 -26.99 5.05
CA THR A 86 16.46 -26.99 6.06
C THR A 86 15.59 -28.25 5.95
N LEU A 87 15.23 -28.67 4.73
CA LEU A 87 14.47 -29.90 4.51
C LEU A 87 15.24 -31.14 4.96
N GLU A 88 16.56 -31.20 4.77
CA GLU A 88 17.38 -32.28 5.34
C GLU A 88 17.31 -32.32 6.88
N VAL A 89 17.25 -31.16 7.55
CA VAL A 89 17.10 -31.09 9.00
C VAL A 89 15.73 -31.63 9.42
N TYR A 90 14.66 -31.25 8.72
CA TYR A 90 13.32 -31.81 8.96
C TYR A 90 13.29 -33.32 8.77
N GLU A 91 13.88 -33.84 7.70
CA GLU A 91 13.97 -35.29 7.46
C GLU A 91 14.70 -36.00 8.60
N THR A 92 15.83 -35.46 9.05
CA THR A 92 16.60 -36.01 10.18
C THR A 92 15.77 -36.03 11.46
N ILE A 93 15.02 -34.95 11.72
CA ILE A 93 14.11 -34.87 12.86
C ILE A 93 13.05 -35.96 12.76
N PHE A 94 12.41 -36.13 11.60
CA PHE A 94 11.34 -37.11 11.40
C PHE A 94 11.82 -38.56 11.39
N GLN A 95 13.09 -38.81 11.11
CA GLN A 95 13.70 -40.14 11.27
C GLN A 95 13.96 -40.51 12.73
N ILE A 96 14.27 -39.52 13.57
CA ILE A 96 14.60 -39.74 14.99
C ILE A 96 13.34 -39.76 15.86
N ILE A 97 12.36 -38.89 15.57
CA ILE A 97 11.10 -38.91 16.31
C ILE A 97 10.19 -39.99 15.73
N ASP A 98 9.59 -40.82 16.60
CA ASP A 98 8.64 -41.83 16.14
C ASP A 98 7.30 -41.19 15.69
N LYS A 99 6.43 -42.02 15.11
CA LYS A 99 5.11 -41.58 14.61
C LYS A 99 4.27 -40.88 15.70
N TYR A 100 4.37 -41.33 16.95
CA TYR A 100 3.61 -40.79 18.07
C TYR A 100 4.07 -39.38 18.44
N HIS A 101 5.38 -39.17 18.53
CA HIS A 101 5.98 -37.86 18.80
C HIS A 101 5.75 -36.88 17.65
N LEU A 102 5.84 -37.34 16.40
CA LEU A 102 5.51 -36.53 15.24
C LEU A 102 4.04 -36.08 15.27
N GLN A 103 3.09 -36.98 15.56
CA GLN A 103 1.67 -36.62 15.69
C GLN A 103 1.44 -35.56 16.77
N ARG A 104 2.12 -35.69 17.92
CA ARG A 104 2.01 -34.72 19.02
C ARG A 104 2.48 -33.32 18.62
N ASP A 105 3.60 -33.25 17.89
CA ASP A 105 4.29 -32.00 17.58
C ASP A 105 4.03 -31.51 16.14
N ILE A 106 3.09 -32.14 15.42
CA ILE A 106 2.86 -31.94 13.98
C ILE A 106 2.58 -30.47 13.60
N ILE A 107 1.80 -29.77 14.44
CA ILE A 107 1.45 -28.35 14.25
C ILE A 107 2.72 -27.46 14.25
N LEU A 108 3.74 -27.83 15.04
CA LEU A 108 4.97 -27.05 15.13
C LEU A 108 5.80 -27.15 13.85
N TYR A 109 5.88 -28.35 13.28
CA TYR A 109 6.69 -28.62 12.09
C TYR A 109 5.97 -28.29 10.77
N SER A 110 4.64 -28.23 10.77
CA SER A 110 3.85 -27.96 9.57
C SER A 110 3.92 -26.50 9.09
N TYR A 111 4.08 -25.55 10.02
CA TYR A 111 3.91 -24.11 9.75
C TYR A 111 4.76 -23.57 8.59
N GLY A 112 6.03 -23.98 8.48
CA GLY A 112 6.91 -23.52 7.41
C GLY A 112 6.93 -24.39 6.16
N LEU A 113 6.54 -25.66 6.27
CA LEU A 113 6.61 -26.61 5.16
C LEU A 113 5.52 -26.33 4.12
N PHE A 114 4.28 -26.11 4.55
CA PHE A 114 3.14 -25.97 3.65
C PHE A 114 3.22 -24.75 2.75
N SER A 115 3.68 -23.62 3.30
CA SER A 115 3.86 -22.38 2.53
C SER A 115 5.00 -22.45 1.51
N LEU A 116 5.93 -23.40 1.65
CA LEU A 116 7.10 -23.47 0.79
C LEU A 116 6.75 -23.99 -0.61
N LEU A 117 5.80 -24.93 -0.74
CA LEU A 117 5.63 -25.71 -1.97
C LEU A 117 5.29 -24.87 -3.21
N SER A 118 4.47 -23.83 -3.08
CA SER A 118 4.11 -22.94 -4.20
C SER A 118 5.32 -22.17 -4.71
N ASP A 119 6.08 -21.58 -3.77
CA ASP A 119 7.12 -20.58 -4.05
C ASP A 119 8.52 -21.21 -4.18
N ALA A 120 8.65 -22.51 -3.92
CA ALA A 120 9.92 -23.21 -3.95
C ALA A 120 10.50 -23.32 -5.37
N ALA A 121 11.82 -23.22 -5.46
CA ALA A 121 12.53 -23.53 -6.71
C ALA A 121 12.27 -24.98 -7.15
N LEU A 122 12.26 -25.23 -8.46
CA LEU A 122 12.00 -26.55 -9.06
C LEU A 122 12.76 -27.72 -8.41
N PRO A 123 14.05 -27.61 -8.03
CA PRO A 123 14.78 -28.71 -7.39
C PRO A 123 14.29 -29.06 -5.97
N VAL A 124 13.63 -28.12 -5.28
CA VAL A 124 13.19 -28.28 -3.89
C VAL A 124 11.84 -29.02 -3.84
N LYS A 125 10.95 -28.79 -4.82
CA LYS A 125 9.58 -29.35 -4.83
C LYS A 125 9.56 -30.89 -4.73
N PRO A 126 10.36 -31.68 -5.48
CA PRO A 126 10.35 -33.13 -5.37
C PRO A 126 10.78 -33.66 -4.00
N ILE A 127 11.73 -32.98 -3.34
CA ILE A 127 12.23 -33.35 -2.01
C ILE A 127 11.15 -33.09 -0.97
N LEU A 128 10.48 -31.93 -1.05
CA LEU A 128 9.38 -31.59 -0.16
C LEU A 128 8.18 -32.55 -0.32
N LEU A 129 7.81 -32.90 -1.55
CA LEU A 129 6.74 -33.88 -1.80
C LEU A 129 7.07 -35.26 -1.23
N THR A 130 8.33 -35.69 -1.34
CA THR A 130 8.80 -36.97 -0.76
C THR A 130 8.65 -36.97 0.76
N LEU A 131 8.94 -35.83 1.41
CA LEU A 131 8.78 -35.66 2.85
C LEU A 131 7.29 -35.78 3.25
N TYR A 132 6.37 -35.19 2.49
CA TYR A 132 4.93 -35.34 2.72
C TYR A 132 4.45 -36.79 2.57
N GLU A 133 4.86 -37.46 1.51
CA GLU A 133 4.48 -38.85 1.25
C GLU A 133 5.03 -39.81 2.30
N THR A 134 6.25 -39.57 2.77
CA THR A 134 6.95 -40.47 3.70
C THR A 134 6.53 -40.28 5.15
N TYR A 135 6.32 -39.04 5.60
CA TYR A 135 6.09 -38.74 7.02
C TYR A 135 4.70 -38.22 7.34
N PHE A 136 4.05 -37.46 6.44
CA PHE A 136 2.72 -36.89 6.70
C PHE A 136 1.62 -37.86 6.31
N LEU A 137 1.64 -38.41 5.10
CA LEU A 137 0.60 -39.31 4.60
C LEU A 137 0.35 -40.55 5.51
N PRO A 138 1.36 -41.17 6.14
CA PRO A 138 1.13 -42.28 7.07
C PRO A 138 0.40 -41.92 8.37
N LEU A 139 0.30 -40.64 8.72
CA LEU A 139 -0.39 -40.19 9.94
C LEU A 139 -1.92 -40.36 9.86
N GLY A 140 -2.51 -40.31 8.66
CA GLY A 140 -3.96 -40.46 8.48
C GLY A 140 -4.76 -39.38 9.23
N GLU A 141 -5.79 -39.78 9.98
CA GLU A 141 -6.65 -38.88 10.77
C GLU A 141 -5.91 -37.99 11.76
N ALA A 142 -4.70 -38.37 12.18
CA ALA A 142 -3.85 -37.52 13.02
C ALA A 142 -3.48 -36.17 12.37
N LEU A 143 -3.65 -36.03 11.04
CA LEU A 143 -3.45 -34.79 10.30
C LEU A 143 -4.61 -33.79 10.47
N ASN A 144 -5.76 -34.19 11.00
CA ASN A 144 -6.95 -33.32 11.07
C ASN A 144 -6.67 -31.89 11.59
N PRO A 145 -5.87 -31.67 12.66
CA PRO A 145 -5.58 -30.32 13.18
C PRO A 145 -4.85 -29.39 12.19
N ILE A 146 -4.16 -29.94 11.20
CA ILE A 146 -3.34 -29.21 10.23
C ILE A 146 -3.85 -29.37 8.79
N LEU A 147 -4.90 -30.17 8.57
CA LEU A 147 -5.33 -30.61 7.25
C LEU A 147 -5.70 -29.44 6.34
N THR A 148 -6.43 -28.44 6.84
CA THR A 148 -6.78 -27.26 6.05
C THR A 148 -5.53 -26.51 5.55
N GLY A 149 -4.54 -26.32 6.42
CA GLY A 149 -3.27 -25.67 6.04
C GLY A 149 -2.47 -26.51 5.04
N PHE A 150 -2.50 -27.84 5.18
CA PHE A 150 -1.83 -28.74 4.26
C PHE A 150 -2.45 -28.70 2.87
N LEU A 151 -3.79 -28.74 2.79
CA LEU A 151 -4.54 -28.63 1.55
C LEU A 151 -4.31 -27.29 0.86
N ILE A 152 -4.27 -26.18 1.62
CA ILE A 152 -3.92 -24.87 1.06
C ILE A 152 -2.55 -24.93 0.37
N GLY A 153 -1.52 -25.46 1.05
CA GLY A 153 -0.18 -25.59 0.47
C GLY A 153 -0.12 -26.45 -0.80
N LEU A 154 -0.87 -27.55 -0.85
CA LEU A 154 -0.94 -28.42 -2.04
C LEU A 154 -1.70 -27.75 -3.20
N PHE A 155 -2.87 -27.17 -2.95
CA PHE A 155 -3.67 -26.50 -3.98
C PHE A 155 -3.01 -25.24 -4.52
N SER A 156 -2.23 -24.53 -3.71
CA SER A 156 -1.46 -23.35 -4.15
C SER A 156 -0.35 -23.71 -5.13
N ALA A 157 0.14 -24.95 -5.12
CA ALA A 157 1.18 -25.43 -6.02
C ALA A 157 0.64 -26.21 -7.24
N LEU A 158 -0.69 -26.32 -7.39
CA LEU A 158 -1.33 -27.18 -8.38
C LEU A 158 -1.48 -26.44 -9.72
N GLU A 159 -0.45 -26.51 -10.56
CA GLU A 159 -0.38 -25.85 -11.87
C GLU A 159 -0.52 -26.87 -13.02
N GLU A 160 -1.51 -26.70 -13.89
CA GLU A 160 -1.72 -27.57 -15.06
C GLU A 160 -0.49 -27.55 -15.99
N GLY A 161 0.03 -28.73 -16.31
CA GLY A 161 1.20 -28.89 -17.17
C GLY A 161 2.55 -28.98 -16.44
N ALA A 162 2.58 -28.86 -15.11
CA ALA A 162 3.80 -29.07 -14.34
C ALA A 162 4.14 -30.56 -14.14
N ASP A 163 5.43 -30.91 -14.14
CA ASP A 163 5.92 -32.30 -13.97
C ASP A 163 5.47 -32.94 -12.64
N TYR A 164 5.24 -32.12 -11.61
CA TYR A 164 4.77 -32.56 -10.29
C TYR A 164 3.24 -32.56 -10.13
N TYR A 165 2.48 -32.11 -11.13
CA TYR A 165 1.02 -31.99 -11.06
C TYR A 165 0.34 -33.32 -10.69
N ASN A 166 0.64 -34.38 -11.44
CA ASN A 166 0.07 -35.71 -11.21
C ASN A 166 0.44 -36.26 -9.82
N ARG A 167 1.65 -35.96 -9.34
CA ARG A 167 2.12 -36.41 -8.03
C ARG A 167 1.32 -35.77 -6.89
N ILE A 168 0.99 -34.48 -7.02
CA ILE A 168 0.15 -33.77 -6.04
C ILE A 168 -1.29 -34.31 -6.07
N ILE A 169 -1.87 -34.56 -7.24
CA ILE A 169 -3.22 -35.14 -7.36
C ILE A 169 -3.28 -36.52 -6.69
N ILE A 170 -2.32 -37.40 -6.96
CA ILE A 170 -2.22 -38.72 -6.32
C ILE A 170 -2.08 -38.58 -4.79
N LEU A 171 -1.32 -37.60 -4.32
CA LEU A 171 -1.19 -37.33 -2.88
C LEU A 171 -2.52 -36.88 -2.26
N LEU A 172 -3.28 -36.01 -2.94
CA LEU A 172 -4.61 -35.57 -2.50
C LEU A 172 -5.60 -36.74 -2.45
N ASP A 173 -5.62 -37.60 -3.46
CA ASP A 173 -6.47 -38.79 -3.50
C ASP A 173 -6.13 -39.77 -2.36
N ASN A 174 -4.83 -39.97 -2.10
CA ASN A 174 -4.38 -40.80 -1.00
C ASN A 174 -4.73 -40.22 0.38
N LEU A 175 -4.80 -38.90 0.52
CA LEU A 175 -5.26 -38.24 1.74
C LEU A 175 -6.76 -38.43 1.92
N ALA A 176 -7.56 -38.26 0.86
CA ALA A 176 -9.00 -38.50 0.88
C ALA A 176 -9.34 -39.93 1.33
N ASN A 177 -8.54 -40.93 0.92
CA ASN A 177 -8.72 -42.33 1.31
C ASN A 177 -8.32 -42.65 2.77
N ARG A 178 -7.57 -41.76 3.45
CA ARG A 178 -7.00 -42.01 4.79
C ARG A 178 -7.64 -41.18 5.89
N ILE A 179 -8.48 -40.22 5.52
CA ILE A 179 -9.18 -39.29 6.41
C ILE A 179 -10.66 -39.44 6.10
N ASP A 180 -11.52 -39.25 7.11
CA ASP A 180 -12.97 -39.20 6.88
C ASP A 180 -13.33 -38.23 5.75
N GLU A 181 -14.09 -38.73 4.76
CA GLU A 181 -14.40 -37.99 3.53
C GLU A 181 -15.15 -36.67 3.84
N PHE A 182 -16.12 -36.70 4.77
CA PHE A 182 -16.87 -35.50 5.14
C PHE A 182 -15.94 -34.45 5.75
N TYR A 183 -15.02 -34.85 6.64
CA TYR A 183 -14.04 -33.95 7.23
C TYR A 183 -13.07 -33.39 6.18
N PHE A 184 -12.61 -34.22 5.25
CA PHE A 184 -11.71 -33.83 4.16
C PHE A 184 -12.32 -32.74 3.28
N TYR A 185 -13.55 -32.92 2.77
CA TYR A 185 -14.21 -31.89 1.95
C TYR A 185 -14.56 -30.64 2.75
N THR A 186 -14.88 -30.76 4.05
CA THR A 186 -15.04 -29.58 4.94
C THR A 186 -13.77 -28.73 4.98
N CYS A 187 -12.61 -29.37 5.03
CA CYS A 187 -11.32 -28.68 5.00
C CYS A 187 -11.03 -28.04 3.64
N ILE A 188 -11.44 -28.66 2.53
CA ILE A 188 -11.34 -28.04 1.19
C ILE A 188 -12.22 -26.79 1.12
N TRP A 189 -13.48 -26.86 1.55
CA TRP A 189 -14.37 -25.69 1.58
C TRP A 189 -13.82 -24.57 2.47
N SER A 190 -13.22 -24.92 3.60
CA SER A 190 -12.53 -23.97 4.46
C SER A 190 -11.35 -23.30 3.75
N ALA A 191 -10.53 -24.07 3.02
CA ALA A 191 -9.41 -23.55 2.23
C ALA A 191 -9.88 -22.56 1.15
N ILE A 192 -10.94 -22.89 0.41
CA ILE A 192 -11.58 -22.04 -0.61
C ILE A 192 -12.04 -20.69 0.01
N ASN A 193 -12.61 -20.75 1.22
CA ASN A 193 -13.10 -19.55 1.92
C ASN A 193 -11.94 -18.65 2.40
N PHE A 194 -10.83 -19.23 2.88
CA PHE A 194 -9.72 -18.47 3.47
C PHE A 194 -8.75 -17.87 2.46
N VAL A 195 -8.47 -18.54 1.34
CA VAL A 195 -7.37 -18.16 0.42
C VAL A 195 -7.89 -18.12 -1.01
N SER A 196 -7.64 -17.02 -1.74
CA SER A 196 -8.14 -16.85 -3.12
C SER A 196 -7.39 -17.70 -4.14
N ILE A 197 -6.06 -17.79 -4.04
CA ILE A 197 -5.22 -18.49 -5.04
C ILE A 197 -5.53 -19.99 -5.17
N VAL A 198 -6.10 -20.61 -4.12
CA VAL A 198 -6.46 -22.04 -4.12
C VAL A 198 -7.86 -22.33 -4.66
N ARG A 199 -8.71 -21.30 -4.82
CA ARG A 199 -10.14 -21.50 -5.11
C ARG A 199 -10.35 -22.30 -6.39
N TYR A 200 -9.67 -21.91 -7.48
CA TYR A 200 -9.84 -22.55 -8.77
C TYR A 200 -9.41 -24.03 -8.74
N SER A 201 -8.20 -24.32 -8.25
CA SER A 201 -7.67 -25.69 -8.19
C SER A 201 -8.49 -26.59 -7.26
N ALA A 202 -8.91 -26.06 -6.11
CA ALA A 202 -9.74 -26.80 -5.16
C ALA A 202 -11.16 -27.10 -5.70
N ILE A 203 -11.84 -26.14 -6.33
CA ILE A 203 -13.17 -26.37 -6.91
C ILE A 203 -13.08 -27.37 -8.07
N THR A 204 -12.05 -27.25 -8.91
CA THR A 204 -11.81 -28.18 -10.01
C THR A 204 -11.57 -29.60 -9.49
N PHE A 205 -10.82 -29.75 -8.39
CA PHE A 205 -10.64 -31.03 -7.72
C PHE A 205 -11.97 -31.63 -7.23
N ILE A 206 -12.83 -30.83 -6.57
CA ILE A 206 -14.17 -31.27 -6.13
C ILE A 206 -15.01 -31.73 -7.32
N LEU A 207 -15.04 -30.95 -8.41
CA LEU A 207 -15.78 -31.28 -9.63
C LEU A 207 -15.29 -32.56 -10.30
N ASN A 208 -13.99 -32.83 -10.26
CA ASN A 208 -13.40 -34.05 -10.82
C ASN A 208 -13.69 -35.29 -9.95
N HIS A 209 -13.87 -35.12 -8.65
CA HIS A 209 -14.28 -36.19 -7.73
C HIS A 209 -15.79 -36.48 -7.75
N PHE A 210 -16.59 -35.60 -8.34
CA PHE A 210 -18.02 -35.82 -8.50
C PHE A 210 -18.31 -36.80 -9.64
N ASP A 211 -18.80 -38.00 -9.31
CA ASP A 211 -19.26 -38.98 -10.28
C ASP A 211 -20.66 -38.62 -10.78
N LYS A 212 -20.74 -38.10 -12.01
CA LYS A 212 -22.00 -37.72 -12.66
C LYS A 212 -22.98 -38.88 -12.85
N ARG A 213 -22.54 -40.14 -12.72
CA ARG A 213 -23.39 -41.32 -12.89
C ARG A 213 -24.18 -41.68 -11.62
N LYS A 214 -23.79 -41.11 -10.47
CA LYS A 214 -24.42 -41.37 -9.17
C LYS A 214 -25.23 -40.17 -8.73
N ASN A 215 -26.24 -40.42 -7.91
CA ASN A 215 -27.03 -39.34 -7.32
C ASN A 215 -26.21 -38.57 -6.28
N MET A 216 -26.56 -37.29 -6.09
CA MET A 216 -25.91 -36.44 -5.07
C MET A 216 -26.19 -36.92 -3.64
N SER A 217 -27.29 -37.67 -3.43
CA SER A 217 -27.57 -38.35 -2.16
C SER A 217 -26.47 -39.34 -1.76
N ASP A 218 -25.88 -40.01 -2.74
CA ASP A 218 -24.88 -41.07 -2.53
C ASP A 218 -23.47 -40.49 -2.43
N GLN A 219 -23.32 -39.21 -2.76
CA GLN A 219 -22.05 -38.46 -2.74
C GLN A 219 -22.16 -37.22 -1.85
N ILE A 220 -23.02 -37.26 -0.84
CA ILE A 220 -23.33 -36.11 0.02
C ILE A 220 -22.11 -35.67 0.85
N TYR A 221 -21.11 -36.55 1.01
CA TYR A 221 -19.84 -36.25 1.66
C TYR A 221 -19.08 -35.07 1.02
N LEU A 222 -19.31 -34.79 -0.28
CA LEU A 222 -18.73 -33.63 -0.99
C LEU A 222 -19.18 -32.28 -0.41
N ILE A 223 -20.31 -32.23 0.29
CA ILE A 223 -20.81 -31.04 0.98
C ILE A 223 -19.98 -30.75 2.25
N GLY A 224 -19.38 -31.79 2.83
CA GLY A 224 -18.71 -31.75 4.12
C GLY A 224 -19.67 -31.77 5.32
N LEU A 225 -19.11 -31.71 6.52
CA LEU A 225 -19.80 -31.70 7.82
C LEU A 225 -20.53 -30.37 8.09
N SER A 226 -20.06 -29.26 7.50
CA SER A 226 -20.59 -27.91 7.74
C SER A 226 -21.12 -27.27 6.46
N ILE A 227 -22.44 -27.31 6.30
CA ILE A 227 -23.14 -26.66 5.19
C ILE A 227 -22.85 -25.15 5.19
N GLU A 228 -22.76 -24.51 6.36
CA GLU A 228 -22.49 -23.07 6.46
C GLU A 228 -21.11 -22.71 5.89
N THR A 229 -20.10 -23.55 6.15
CA THR A 229 -18.74 -23.36 5.62
C THR A 229 -18.74 -23.48 4.10
N MET A 230 -19.41 -24.48 3.54
CA MET A 230 -19.56 -24.63 2.08
C MET A 230 -20.32 -23.45 1.46
N VAL A 231 -21.44 -23.04 2.04
CA VAL A 231 -22.23 -21.89 1.55
C VAL A 231 -21.41 -20.59 1.60
N SER A 232 -20.67 -20.35 2.68
CA SER A 232 -19.75 -19.20 2.77
C SER A 232 -18.70 -19.25 1.67
N ALA A 233 -18.05 -20.40 1.47
CA ALA A 233 -17.04 -20.59 0.44
C ALA A 233 -17.61 -20.31 -0.96
N VAL A 234 -18.77 -20.90 -1.31
CA VAL A 234 -19.49 -20.65 -2.56
C VAL A 234 -19.76 -19.15 -2.74
N CYS A 235 -20.33 -18.49 -1.73
CA CYS A 235 -20.59 -17.04 -1.79
C CYS A 235 -19.29 -16.24 -1.98
N THR A 236 -18.18 -16.58 -1.32
CA THR A 236 -16.90 -15.89 -1.52
C THR A 236 -16.36 -16.05 -2.94
N CYS A 237 -16.53 -17.23 -3.55
CA CYS A 237 -16.15 -17.47 -4.95
C CYS A 237 -17.02 -16.70 -5.94
N LEU A 238 -18.33 -16.57 -5.68
CA LEU A 238 -19.23 -15.78 -6.53
C LEU A 238 -18.87 -14.28 -6.50
N HIS A 239 -18.40 -13.77 -5.37
CA HIS A 239 -17.96 -12.38 -5.20
C HIS A 239 -16.52 -12.10 -5.68
N ASP A 240 -15.81 -13.09 -6.22
CA ASP A 240 -14.41 -12.97 -6.64
C ASP A 240 -14.29 -12.32 -8.04
N SER A 241 -14.45 -11.00 -8.11
CA SER A 241 -14.45 -10.25 -9.38
C SER A 241 -13.15 -10.27 -10.16
N GLY A 242 -12.02 -10.62 -9.52
CA GLY A 242 -10.70 -10.67 -10.14
C GLY A 242 -10.37 -11.98 -10.86
N GLN A 243 -11.18 -13.04 -10.70
CA GLN A 243 -10.87 -14.39 -11.21
C GLN A 243 -12.09 -15.06 -11.87
N PRO A 244 -12.36 -14.81 -13.18
CA PRO A 244 -13.53 -15.35 -13.85
C PRO A 244 -13.54 -16.89 -13.94
N LEU A 245 -12.36 -17.53 -13.90
CA LEU A 245 -12.26 -19.00 -13.86
C LEU A 245 -12.81 -19.58 -12.56
N VAL A 246 -12.60 -18.90 -11.42
CA VAL A 246 -13.19 -19.29 -10.13
C VAL A 246 -14.70 -19.19 -10.19
N GLN A 247 -15.24 -18.06 -10.65
CA GLN A 247 -16.68 -17.86 -10.80
C GLN A 247 -17.32 -18.87 -11.77
N ARG A 248 -16.64 -19.22 -12.87
CA ARG A 248 -17.10 -20.26 -13.79
C ARG A 248 -17.14 -21.62 -13.10
N SER A 249 -16.05 -22.03 -12.47
CA SER A 249 -15.95 -23.34 -11.79
C SER A 249 -16.98 -23.49 -10.67
N ILE A 250 -17.22 -22.45 -9.86
CA ILE A 250 -18.22 -22.54 -8.79
C ILE A 250 -19.66 -22.55 -9.33
N LEU A 251 -19.94 -21.85 -10.45
CA LEU A 251 -21.23 -21.95 -11.12
C LEU A 251 -21.42 -23.34 -11.75
N ASP A 252 -20.36 -23.96 -12.28
CA ASP A 252 -20.38 -25.34 -12.76
C ASP A 252 -20.62 -26.33 -11.61
N PHE A 253 -20.09 -26.07 -10.41
CA PHE A 253 -20.43 -26.80 -9.19
C PHE A 253 -21.90 -26.62 -8.77
N LEU A 254 -22.45 -25.39 -8.80
CA LEU A 254 -23.86 -25.16 -8.50
C LEU A 254 -24.78 -25.86 -9.50
N LEU A 255 -24.41 -25.83 -10.79
CA LEU A 255 -25.12 -26.53 -11.84
C LEU A 255 -25.13 -28.04 -11.61
N THR A 256 -23.96 -28.64 -11.38
CA THR A 256 -23.81 -30.10 -11.33
C THR A 256 -24.22 -30.70 -9.98
N CYS A 257 -23.77 -30.12 -8.87
CA CYS A 257 -23.88 -30.70 -7.53
C CYS A 257 -25.06 -30.14 -6.72
N LEU A 258 -25.51 -28.91 -6.98
CA LEU A 258 -26.57 -28.23 -6.21
C LEU A 258 -27.72 -27.70 -7.07
N PRO A 259 -28.42 -28.55 -7.83
CA PRO A 259 -29.54 -28.10 -8.63
C PRO A 259 -30.76 -27.78 -7.76
N LEU A 260 -31.50 -26.73 -8.15
CA LEU A 260 -32.59 -26.16 -7.34
C LEU A 260 -33.75 -27.13 -7.07
N HIS A 261 -34.00 -28.11 -7.96
CA HIS A 261 -35.09 -29.08 -7.81
C HIS A 261 -34.86 -30.14 -6.73
N ARG A 262 -33.59 -30.45 -6.37
CA ARG A 262 -33.26 -31.54 -5.42
C ARG A 262 -33.38 -31.16 -3.94
N LYS A 263 -33.62 -29.88 -3.61
CA LYS A 263 -33.83 -29.36 -2.24
C LYS A 263 -32.83 -29.88 -1.18
N LEU A 264 -31.57 -30.06 -1.57
CA LEU A 264 -30.49 -30.53 -0.66
C LEU A 264 -30.15 -29.54 0.45
N LEU A 265 -30.42 -28.24 0.21
CA LEU A 265 -30.13 -27.16 1.14
C LEU A 265 -31.42 -26.52 1.66
N LEU A 266 -31.38 -26.06 2.90
CA LEU A 266 -32.44 -25.23 3.47
C LEU A 266 -32.62 -23.94 2.65
N LYS A 267 -33.88 -23.48 2.55
CA LYS A 267 -34.25 -22.27 1.79
C LYS A 267 -33.38 -21.05 2.15
N ILE A 268 -33.06 -20.86 3.43
CA ILE A 268 -32.22 -19.75 3.90
C ILE A 268 -30.80 -19.77 3.30
N ASN A 269 -30.22 -20.95 3.10
CA ASN A 269 -28.88 -21.11 2.53
C ASN A 269 -28.90 -20.87 1.01
N MET A 270 -29.95 -21.34 0.33
CA MET A 270 -30.15 -21.05 -1.09
C MET A 270 -30.34 -19.56 -1.37
N VAL A 271 -31.08 -18.84 -0.50
CA VAL A 271 -31.21 -17.38 -0.59
C VAL A 271 -29.84 -16.68 -0.53
N LYS A 272 -28.93 -17.12 0.35
CA LYS A 272 -27.56 -16.57 0.43
C LYS A 272 -26.77 -16.80 -0.87
N ILE A 273 -26.85 -17.99 -1.45
CA ILE A 273 -26.17 -18.32 -2.72
C ILE A 273 -26.74 -17.47 -3.87
N ILE A 274 -28.07 -17.40 -4.00
CA ILE A 274 -28.72 -16.59 -5.05
C ILE A 274 -28.37 -15.11 -4.91
N ASN A 275 -28.32 -14.56 -3.69
CA ASN A 275 -27.84 -13.19 -3.48
C ASN A 275 -26.43 -12.98 -4.06
N GLY A 276 -25.52 -13.94 -3.89
CA GLY A 276 -24.19 -13.90 -4.50
C GLY A 276 -24.20 -13.89 -6.02
N THR A 277 -25.18 -14.56 -6.66
CA THR A 277 -25.30 -14.56 -8.12
C THR A 277 -25.72 -13.20 -8.69
N PHE A 278 -26.42 -12.35 -7.91
CA PHE A 278 -26.78 -11.00 -8.36
C PHE A 278 -25.54 -10.13 -8.60
N TYR A 279 -24.50 -10.30 -7.80
CA TYR A 279 -23.22 -9.61 -8.02
C TYR A 279 -22.65 -9.94 -9.40
N ILE A 280 -22.71 -11.21 -9.82
CA ILE A 280 -22.25 -11.66 -11.14
C ILE A 280 -23.12 -11.09 -12.26
N LEU A 281 -24.45 -11.11 -12.10
CA LEU A 281 -25.38 -10.56 -13.12
C LEU A 281 -25.10 -9.07 -13.42
N LEU A 282 -24.66 -8.30 -12.41
CA LEU A 282 -24.29 -6.88 -12.58
C LEU A 282 -23.00 -6.69 -13.39
N GLN A 283 -22.12 -7.68 -13.48
CA GLN A 283 -20.86 -7.61 -14.23
C GLN A 283 -21.05 -7.71 -15.76
N ARG A 284 -22.24 -8.15 -16.21
CA ARG A 284 -22.60 -8.29 -17.64
C ARG A 284 -21.72 -9.26 -18.46
N ASP A 285 -21.07 -10.23 -17.83
CA ASP A 285 -20.37 -11.31 -18.54
C ASP A 285 -21.37 -12.36 -19.05
N MET A 286 -21.50 -12.47 -20.37
CA MET A 286 -22.44 -13.39 -21.02
C MET A 286 -22.15 -14.88 -20.71
N THR A 287 -20.89 -15.25 -20.47
CA THR A 287 -20.49 -16.64 -20.18
C THR A 287 -20.89 -17.07 -18.78
N LEU A 288 -20.87 -16.15 -17.81
CA LEU A 288 -21.33 -16.36 -16.44
C LEU A 288 -22.85 -16.28 -16.36
N ASN A 289 -23.45 -15.27 -17.01
CA ASN A 289 -24.89 -15.09 -17.06
C ASN A 289 -25.59 -16.32 -17.68
N ARG A 290 -25.03 -16.91 -18.74
CA ARG A 290 -25.56 -18.14 -19.34
C ARG A 290 -25.62 -19.31 -18.34
N ARG A 291 -24.61 -19.47 -17.48
CA ARG A 291 -24.60 -20.53 -16.45
C ARG A 291 -25.65 -20.28 -15.37
N ILE A 292 -25.78 -19.03 -14.90
CA ILE A 292 -26.82 -18.65 -13.93
C ILE A 292 -28.22 -18.89 -14.52
N TYR A 293 -28.46 -18.49 -15.75
CA TYR A 293 -29.74 -18.75 -16.43
C TYR A 293 -30.00 -20.24 -16.60
N THR A 294 -28.98 -21.02 -16.96
CA THR A 294 -29.10 -22.49 -17.06
C THR A 294 -29.48 -23.10 -15.72
N TRP A 295 -28.91 -22.60 -14.61
CA TRP A 295 -29.21 -23.08 -13.25
C TRP A 295 -30.64 -22.71 -12.82
N PHE A 296 -31.08 -21.49 -13.13
CA PHE A 296 -32.43 -21.00 -12.82
C PHE A 296 -33.53 -21.66 -13.66
N LEU A 297 -33.21 -22.09 -14.88
CA LEU A 297 -34.18 -22.64 -15.85
C LEU A 297 -34.13 -24.17 -15.99
N GLY A 298 -33.11 -24.84 -15.42
CA GLY A 298 -32.99 -26.31 -15.43
C GLY A 298 -32.63 -26.93 -16.79
N ALA A 299 -32.13 -26.13 -17.74
CA ALA A 299 -32.10 -26.46 -19.17
C ALA A 299 -31.19 -27.65 -19.60
N ASN A 300 -30.29 -28.14 -18.74
CA ASN A 300 -29.33 -29.20 -19.09
C ASN A 300 -29.49 -30.52 -18.28
N GLN A 301 -30.27 -30.54 -17.19
CA GLN A 301 -30.33 -31.71 -16.29
C GLN A 301 -31.55 -32.61 -16.49
N LEU A 302 -32.61 -32.07 -17.11
CA LEU A 302 -33.83 -32.82 -17.39
C LEU A 302 -33.63 -33.97 -18.39
N SER A 303 -32.52 -33.99 -19.15
CA SER A 303 -32.21 -35.05 -20.14
C SER A 303 -31.42 -36.23 -19.59
N GLU A 304 -30.66 -36.08 -18.50
CA GLU A 304 -29.82 -37.17 -17.96
C GLU A 304 -30.55 -38.01 -16.90
N ASP A 305 -31.37 -37.38 -16.05
CA ASP A 305 -32.12 -38.07 -14.97
C ASP A 305 -33.23 -39.00 -15.50
N ILE A 306 -33.69 -38.84 -16.75
CA ILE A 306 -34.78 -39.66 -17.35
C ILE A 306 -34.29 -41.06 -17.77
N THR A 307 -32.97 -41.32 -17.78
CA THR A 307 -32.46 -42.61 -18.30
C THR A 307 -32.45 -43.78 -17.30
N ASN A 308 -32.70 -43.55 -16.00
CA ASN A 308 -32.57 -44.59 -14.97
C ASN A 308 -33.86 -45.03 -14.26
N GLU A 309 -35.02 -44.43 -14.54
CA GLU A 309 -36.30 -44.93 -14.01
C GLU A 309 -37.27 -45.20 -15.17
N GLN A 310 -37.46 -46.47 -15.49
CA GLN A 310 -38.57 -46.91 -16.33
C GLN A 310 -39.88 -46.61 -15.58
N HIS A 311 -40.55 -45.51 -15.90
CA HIS A 311 -42.00 -45.45 -16.05
C HIS A 311 -42.44 -44.15 -16.75
N GLN A 312 -43.41 -44.32 -17.63
CA GLN A 312 -44.07 -43.33 -18.49
C GLN A 312 -44.52 -42.07 -17.73
N VAL A 313 -44.19 -40.88 -18.25
CA VAL A 313 -45.11 -39.79 -18.67
C VAL A 313 -44.29 -38.75 -19.46
N ASN A 314 -44.79 -38.38 -20.65
CA ASN A 314 -44.31 -37.25 -21.45
C ASN A 314 -44.65 -35.91 -20.78
N ASP A 315 -43.88 -35.49 -19.78
CA ASP A 315 -43.86 -34.08 -19.36
C ASP A 315 -42.48 -33.50 -19.68
N LEU A 316 -42.37 -32.92 -20.88
CA LEU A 316 -41.40 -31.87 -21.15
C LEU A 316 -41.71 -30.74 -20.17
N ILE A 317 -41.12 -30.77 -18.97
CA ILE A 317 -41.17 -29.68 -18.01
C ILE A 317 -40.60 -28.46 -18.74
N ASP A 318 -41.49 -27.59 -19.23
CA ASP A 318 -41.13 -26.37 -19.92
C ASP A 318 -40.22 -25.55 -18.99
N SER A 319 -39.16 -24.95 -19.52
CA SER A 319 -38.22 -24.11 -18.77
C SER A 319 -38.93 -23.05 -17.90
N SER A 320 -40.11 -22.60 -18.36
CA SER A 320 -41.04 -21.73 -17.64
C SER A 320 -41.60 -22.38 -16.37
N SER A 321 -42.01 -23.66 -16.44
CA SER A 321 -42.54 -24.44 -15.32
C SER A 321 -41.47 -24.79 -14.29
N TYR A 322 -40.23 -25.10 -14.71
CA TYR A 322 -39.11 -25.31 -13.78
C TYR A 322 -38.82 -24.04 -12.96
N PHE A 323 -38.75 -22.89 -13.62
CA PHE A 323 -38.52 -21.61 -12.96
C PHE A 323 -39.60 -21.30 -11.92
N VAL A 324 -40.88 -21.44 -12.28
CA VAL A 324 -42.01 -21.19 -11.38
C VAL A 324 -41.99 -22.14 -10.19
N THR A 325 -41.68 -23.41 -10.41
CA THR A 325 -41.76 -24.45 -9.37
C THR A 325 -40.57 -24.44 -8.40
N HIS A 326 -39.36 -24.14 -8.88
CA HIS A 326 -38.13 -24.33 -8.08
C HIS A 326 -37.33 -23.05 -7.84
N THR A 327 -37.45 -22.03 -8.68
CA THR A 327 -36.56 -20.86 -8.66
C THR A 327 -37.28 -19.59 -8.17
N GLN A 328 -38.51 -19.35 -8.61
CA GLN A 328 -39.25 -18.09 -8.44
C GLN A 328 -39.35 -17.67 -6.97
N GLU A 329 -39.76 -18.57 -6.08
CA GLU A 329 -39.98 -18.25 -4.66
C GLU A 329 -38.70 -17.83 -3.96
N ILE A 330 -37.58 -18.54 -4.22
CA ILE A 330 -36.28 -18.28 -3.59
C ILE A 330 -35.68 -16.98 -4.16
N LEU A 331 -35.85 -16.75 -5.47
CA LEU A 331 -35.41 -15.53 -6.14
C LEU A 331 -36.12 -14.28 -5.59
N ILE A 332 -37.44 -14.33 -5.41
CA ILE A 332 -38.21 -13.22 -4.83
C ILE A 332 -37.75 -12.93 -3.39
N GLU A 333 -37.55 -13.97 -2.59
CA GLU A 333 -37.09 -13.81 -1.21
C GLU A 333 -35.67 -13.25 -1.12
N SER A 334 -34.78 -13.64 -2.04
CA SER A 334 -33.42 -13.09 -2.14
C SER A 334 -33.43 -11.60 -2.51
N LEU A 335 -34.25 -11.19 -3.49
CA LEU A 335 -34.44 -9.77 -3.83
C LEU A 335 -35.04 -8.97 -2.67
N ARG A 336 -36.01 -9.55 -1.94
CA ARG A 336 -36.59 -8.93 -0.75
C ARG A 336 -35.53 -8.73 0.33
N SER A 337 -34.75 -9.77 0.65
CA SER A 337 -33.65 -9.70 1.62
C SER A 337 -32.62 -8.62 1.27
N LEU A 338 -32.27 -8.48 -0.02
CA LEU A 338 -31.33 -7.47 -0.49
C LEU A 338 -31.93 -6.05 -0.40
N LEU A 339 -33.21 -5.89 -0.76
CA LEU A 339 -33.92 -4.61 -0.61
C LEU A 339 -34.12 -4.21 0.85
N GLU A 340 -34.35 -5.18 1.74
CA GLU A 340 -34.43 -4.95 3.19
C GLU A 340 -33.09 -4.45 3.75
N LEU A 341 -31.98 -5.07 3.37
CA LEU A 341 -30.62 -4.61 3.70
C LEU A 341 -30.34 -3.18 3.23
N ILE A 342 -30.79 -2.81 2.03
CA ILE A 342 -30.68 -1.44 1.50
C ILE A 342 -31.62 -0.47 2.24
N SER A 343 -32.81 -0.93 2.63
CA SER A 343 -33.81 -0.13 3.35
C SER A 343 -33.46 0.10 4.82
N MET A 344 -32.61 -0.75 5.40
CA MET A 344 -32.01 -0.55 6.72
C MET A 344 -31.00 0.61 6.68
N LYS A 345 -31.54 1.83 6.78
CA LYS A 345 -30.79 2.94 7.41
C LYS A 345 -30.31 2.46 8.79
N PRO A 346 -29.16 2.95 9.31
CA PRO A 346 -28.80 2.74 10.71
C PRO A 346 -29.82 3.48 11.57
N THR A 347 -30.92 2.80 11.85
CA THR A 347 -31.93 3.19 12.80
C THR A 347 -31.58 2.39 14.03
N LEU A 348 -30.89 3.06 14.97
CA LEU A 348 -31.02 2.75 16.38
C LEU A 348 -32.52 2.86 16.72
N THR A 349 -33.25 1.79 16.43
CA THR A 349 -34.58 1.55 16.95
C THR A 349 -34.35 0.99 18.34
N ILE A 350 -34.34 1.87 19.34
CA ILE A 350 -34.70 1.45 20.70
C ILE A 350 -36.15 0.99 20.58
N VAL A 351 -36.33 -0.32 20.49
CA VAL A 351 -37.60 -0.99 20.66
C VAL A 351 -38.08 -0.64 22.07
N LYS A 352 -39.08 0.23 22.19
CA LYS A 352 -39.91 0.25 23.39
C LYS A 352 -40.76 -1.02 23.34
N LEU A 353 -40.33 -2.03 24.08
CA LEU A 353 -41.24 -3.02 24.63
C LEU A 353 -42.08 -2.28 25.67
N ASP A 354 -43.27 -1.85 25.28
CA ASP A 354 -44.28 -1.53 26.27
C ASP A 354 -44.72 -2.86 26.91
N ASN A 355 -44.70 -2.93 28.24
CA ASN A 355 -45.77 -3.52 29.03
C ASN A 355 -45.56 -3.18 30.50
N ASP A 356 -46.36 -2.22 30.96
CA ASP A 356 -46.69 -2.00 32.36
C ASP A 356 -47.29 -3.28 32.96
N ASP A 357 -46.71 -3.74 34.06
CA ASP A 357 -47.39 -4.58 35.03
C ASP A 357 -48.45 -3.74 35.77
N ASN A 358 -49.71 -3.83 35.34
CA ASN A 358 -50.77 -4.49 36.12
C ASN A 358 -52.20 -4.20 35.60
N LYS A 359 -52.60 -4.97 34.58
CA LYS A 359 -53.87 -5.73 34.41
C LYS A 359 -55.24 -4.99 34.31
N PRO A 360 -56.31 -5.62 33.75
CA PRO A 360 -56.39 -7.00 33.24
C PRO A 360 -56.81 -7.17 31.77
N MET A 361 -56.51 -8.38 31.31
CA MET A 361 -56.79 -9.00 30.02
C MET A 361 -58.27 -9.36 29.92
N THR A 362 -59.02 -8.73 29.00
CA THR A 362 -60.18 -9.31 28.30
C THR A 362 -60.70 -8.34 27.24
N SER A 363 -61.08 -8.89 26.09
CA SER A 363 -61.84 -8.32 24.96
C SER A 363 -60.99 -7.83 23.75
N ILE A 364 -60.77 -8.72 22.78
CA ILE A 364 -61.63 -8.95 21.59
C ILE A 364 -61.25 -7.90 20.53
N ILE A 365 -60.34 -8.22 19.60
CA ILE A 365 -60.67 -8.79 18.27
C ILE A 365 -61.93 -8.14 17.74
N ASP A 366 -61.83 -7.13 16.87
CA ASP A 366 -62.65 -7.13 15.66
C ASP A 366 -62.30 -6.00 14.70
N SER A 367 -62.20 -6.39 13.43
CA SER A 367 -62.51 -5.60 12.23
C SER A 367 -61.62 -4.41 11.89
N HIS A 368 -60.79 -4.51 10.86
CA HIS A 368 -61.13 -4.09 9.49
C HIS A 368 -61.79 -2.71 9.40
N ARG A 369 -61.10 -1.73 8.80
CA ARG A 369 -61.46 -1.10 7.51
C ARG A 369 -60.73 0.23 7.28
N SER A 370 -60.15 0.32 6.08
CA SER A 370 -60.14 1.45 5.14
C SER A 370 -60.00 2.91 5.62
N SER A 371 -59.12 3.60 4.88
CA SER A 371 -59.33 4.95 4.30
C SER A 371 -59.41 6.16 5.24
N THR A 372 -58.37 7.00 5.11
CA THR A 372 -58.41 8.48 5.04
C THR A 372 -59.49 9.22 5.84
N TRP A 373 -59.09 10.01 6.84
CA TRP A 373 -59.54 11.41 6.96
C TRP A 373 -58.77 12.29 7.98
N THR A 374 -58.30 13.42 7.46
CA THR A 374 -58.36 14.80 8.02
C THR A 374 -57.65 15.15 9.34
N LEU A 375 -56.42 15.67 9.21
CA LEU A 375 -55.99 17.09 9.33
C LEU A 375 -56.78 18.11 10.20
N THR A 376 -57.63 17.74 11.16
CA THR A 376 -58.40 18.77 11.91
C THR A 376 -58.70 18.39 13.35
N LYS A 377 -57.66 18.14 14.16
CA LYS A 377 -57.73 18.48 15.59
C LYS A 377 -56.34 18.57 16.20
N LEU A 378 -56.13 19.70 16.88
CA LEU A 378 -55.03 20.04 17.79
C LEU A 378 -53.85 20.81 17.21
N ILE A 379 -54.15 21.87 16.45
CA ILE A 379 -53.46 23.15 16.64
C ILE A 379 -53.79 23.64 18.06
N ARG A 380 -52.88 23.40 18.98
CA ARG A 380 -52.57 24.26 20.14
C ARG A 380 -51.11 24.03 20.51
N ILE A 381 -50.22 24.32 19.56
CA ILE A 381 -48.79 24.32 19.82
C ILE A 381 -48.48 25.64 20.54
N LYS A 382 -48.38 25.58 21.88
CA LYS A 382 -47.42 26.43 22.60
C LYS A 382 -46.08 26.12 21.95
N ILE A 383 -45.53 27.06 21.18
CA ILE A 383 -44.26 26.86 20.48
C ILE A 383 -43.21 26.51 21.53
N ASN A 384 -42.84 25.24 21.57
CA ASN A 384 -41.78 24.76 22.42
C ASN A 384 -40.48 25.33 21.85
N THR A 385 -39.58 25.85 22.69
CA THR A 385 -38.30 26.43 22.22
C THR A 385 -37.48 25.44 21.39
N ASN A 386 -37.71 24.14 21.56
CA ASN A 386 -37.15 23.06 20.76
C ASN A 386 -37.73 22.99 19.33
N ASP A 387 -39.03 23.23 19.12
CA ASP A 387 -39.65 23.24 17.78
C ASP A 387 -39.16 24.45 16.95
N LEU A 388 -38.92 25.60 17.61
CA LEU A 388 -38.37 26.81 17.01
C LEU A 388 -36.87 26.62 16.64
N SER A 389 -36.13 25.91 17.49
CA SER A 389 -34.77 25.46 17.21
C SER A 389 -34.72 24.51 16.02
N ASP A 390 -35.64 23.54 15.94
CA ASP A 390 -35.72 22.57 14.85
C ASP A 390 -36.16 23.20 13.53
N ALA A 391 -37.09 24.15 13.56
CA ALA A 391 -37.46 24.96 12.41
C ALA A 391 -36.29 25.84 11.92
N ARG A 392 -35.57 26.48 12.84
CA ARG A 392 -34.36 27.26 12.53
C ARG A 392 -33.27 26.37 11.93
N GLN A 393 -33.04 25.17 12.48
CA GLN A 393 -32.08 24.20 11.94
C GLN A 393 -32.50 23.68 10.57
N SER A 394 -33.79 23.46 10.33
CA SER A 394 -34.34 23.06 9.02
C SER A 394 -34.15 24.14 7.94
N ILE A 395 -34.34 25.42 8.29
CA ILE A 395 -34.05 26.55 7.39
C ILE A 395 -32.54 26.65 7.10
N LEU A 396 -31.70 26.54 8.13
CA LEU A 396 -30.24 26.56 7.98
C LEU A 396 -29.73 25.37 7.14
N ASN A 397 -30.39 24.22 7.19
CA ASN A 397 -30.07 23.06 6.34
C ASN A 397 -30.40 23.31 4.85
N LYS A 398 -31.31 24.23 4.52
CA LYS A 398 -31.63 24.65 3.13
C LYS A 398 -30.75 25.80 2.61
N LEU A 399 -29.91 26.39 3.47
CA LEU A 399 -29.02 27.50 3.13
C LEU A 399 -28.07 27.24 1.93
N PRO A 400 -27.54 26.02 1.69
CA PRO A 400 -26.73 25.74 0.49
C PRO A 400 -27.49 25.98 -0.82
N LEU A 401 -28.79 25.63 -0.89
CA LEU A 401 -29.62 25.90 -2.06
C LEU A 401 -29.85 27.39 -2.29
N ILE A 402 -30.07 28.14 -1.19
CA ILE A 402 -30.23 29.59 -1.23
C ILE A 402 -28.93 30.25 -1.73
N LEU A 403 -27.78 29.84 -1.20
CA LEU A 403 -26.46 30.32 -1.64
C LEU A 403 -26.17 29.96 -3.10
N SER A 404 -26.51 28.76 -3.55
CA SER A 404 -26.36 28.38 -4.96
C SER A 404 -27.19 29.28 -5.90
N SER A 405 -28.40 29.64 -5.48
CA SER A 405 -29.28 30.56 -6.22
C SER A 405 -28.71 31.99 -6.22
N LEU A 406 -28.18 32.46 -5.09
CA LEU A 406 -27.54 33.76 -4.96
C LEU A 406 -26.23 33.85 -5.77
N LEU A 407 -25.47 32.76 -5.87
CA LEU A 407 -24.25 32.67 -6.69
C LEU A 407 -24.55 32.78 -8.18
N PHE A 408 -25.63 32.15 -8.65
CA PHE A 408 -26.08 32.29 -10.03
C PHE A 408 -26.37 33.77 -10.35
N ILE A 409 -27.08 34.46 -9.45
CA ILE A 409 -27.35 35.90 -9.57
C ILE A 409 -26.02 36.68 -9.53
N TRP A 410 -25.14 36.41 -8.56
CA TRP A 410 -23.83 37.09 -8.43
C TRP A 410 -22.95 36.95 -9.68
N LYS A 411 -22.94 35.77 -10.31
CA LYS A 411 -22.23 35.48 -11.57
C LYS A 411 -22.80 36.24 -12.76
N THR A 412 -24.12 36.25 -12.93
CA THR A 412 -24.76 37.03 -14.00
C THR A 412 -24.45 38.53 -13.89
N LEU A 413 -24.19 39.01 -12.67
CA LEU A 413 -23.82 40.38 -12.37
C LEU A 413 -22.32 40.67 -12.55
N SER A 414 -21.44 39.67 -12.71
CA SER A 414 -19.98 39.84 -12.83
C SER A 414 -19.45 39.77 -14.26
N ILE A 415 -20.26 39.34 -15.22
CA ILE A 415 -19.91 39.31 -16.64
C ILE A 415 -19.93 40.75 -17.17
N ASN A 416 -18.75 41.32 -17.44
CA ASN A 416 -18.54 42.70 -17.95
C ASN A 416 -19.07 42.94 -19.39
N GLN A 417 -19.99 42.12 -19.92
CA GLN A 417 -20.54 42.26 -21.28
C GLN A 417 -21.94 42.89 -21.32
N ILE A 418 -22.25 43.82 -20.42
CA ILE A 418 -23.57 44.48 -20.41
C ILE A 418 -23.40 45.96 -20.76
N ASN A 419 -23.62 46.28 -22.04
CA ASN A 419 -23.45 47.61 -22.66
C ASN A 419 -24.50 48.67 -22.26
N SER A 420 -25.24 48.52 -21.16
CA SER A 420 -26.30 49.46 -20.78
C SER A 420 -26.06 50.15 -19.42
N ILE A 421 -25.90 51.47 -19.46
CA ILE A 421 -25.67 52.37 -18.31
C ILE A 421 -26.79 52.26 -17.24
N TRP A 422 -28.00 51.85 -17.63
CA TRP A 422 -29.14 51.63 -16.73
C TRP A 422 -29.00 50.38 -15.83
N LEU A 423 -28.34 49.31 -16.30
CA LEU A 423 -28.13 48.10 -15.50
C LEU A 423 -27.03 48.28 -14.45
N ALA A 424 -25.98 49.06 -14.74
CA ALA A 424 -24.81 49.22 -13.85
C ALA A 424 -25.15 49.76 -12.44
N LYS A 425 -26.08 50.72 -12.33
CA LYS A 425 -26.53 51.28 -11.04
C LYS A 425 -27.34 50.28 -10.20
N ASN A 426 -28.19 49.48 -10.85
CA ASN A 426 -29.00 48.45 -10.18
C ASN A 426 -28.17 47.21 -9.80
N ILE A 427 -27.13 46.87 -10.57
CA ILE A 427 -26.19 45.78 -10.26
C ILE A 427 -25.49 46.02 -8.92
N LYS A 428 -24.98 47.24 -8.67
CA LYS A 428 -24.36 47.59 -7.40
C LYS A 428 -25.36 47.51 -6.24
N LEU A 429 -26.57 48.02 -6.44
CA LEU A 429 -27.64 47.98 -5.43
C LEU A 429 -28.10 46.55 -5.10
N ILE A 430 -28.19 45.66 -6.09
CA ILE A 430 -28.50 44.24 -5.89
C ILE A 430 -27.36 43.55 -5.14
N ARG A 431 -26.10 43.82 -5.48
CA ARG A 431 -24.94 43.29 -4.75
C ARG A 431 -24.93 43.75 -3.29
N ASP A 432 -25.18 45.03 -3.05
CA ASP A 432 -25.26 45.60 -1.70
C ASP A 432 -26.38 44.93 -0.89
N LYS A 433 -27.54 44.65 -1.50
CA LYS A 433 -28.65 43.92 -0.85
C LYS A 433 -28.35 42.44 -0.58
N ILE A 434 -27.64 41.76 -1.48
CA ILE A 434 -27.17 40.38 -1.26
C ILE A 434 -26.16 40.35 -0.11
N ILE A 435 -25.21 41.29 -0.09
CA ILE A 435 -24.23 41.42 1.00
C ILE A 435 -24.93 41.76 2.32
N GLU A 436 -25.91 42.66 2.33
CA GLU A 436 -26.68 43.03 3.53
C GLU A 436 -27.41 41.81 4.12
N PHE A 437 -28.10 41.04 3.27
CA PHE A 437 -28.74 39.79 3.65
C PHE A 437 -27.75 38.78 4.23
N ILE A 438 -26.64 38.54 3.53
CA ILE A 438 -25.59 37.61 3.97
C ILE A 438 -24.92 38.09 5.28
N SER A 439 -24.65 39.38 5.41
CA SER A 439 -24.04 39.99 6.60
C SER A 439 -24.93 39.85 7.84
N SER A 440 -26.26 39.84 7.68
CA SER A 440 -27.20 39.58 8.77
C SER A 440 -27.16 38.11 9.24
N LEU A 441 -26.92 37.18 8.31
CA LEU A 441 -26.83 35.75 8.58
C LEU A 441 -25.50 35.36 9.24
N THR A 442 -24.39 35.96 8.85
CA THR A 442 -23.06 35.67 9.41
C THR A 442 -22.93 36.05 10.88
N LYS A 443 -23.49 37.20 11.28
CA LYS A 443 -23.43 37.71 12.67
C LYS A 443 -24.05 36.76 13.71
N SER A 444 -25.05 35.96 13.32
CA SER A 444 -25.77 35.07 14.24
C SER A 444 -25.51 33.58 14.01
N ASN A 445 -25.09 33.18 12.80
CA ASN A 445 -24.96 31.77 12.40
C ASN A 445 -23.70 31.46 11.57
N GLY A 446 -22.57 32.14 11.82
CA GLY A 446 -21.33 32.03 11.03
C GLY A 446 -20.87 30.59 10.71
N VAL A 447 -20.97 29.66 11.66
CA VAL A 447 -20.68 28.22 11.47
C VAL A 447 -21.58 27.58 10.41
N SER A 448 -22.90 27.76 10.51
CA SER A 448 -23.87 27.18 9.57
C SER A 448 -23.76 27.82 8.18
N PHE A 449 -23.39 29.10 8.12
CA PHE A 449 -23.15 29.82 6.87
C PHE A 449 -21.89 29.32 6.14
N LEU A 450 -20.75 29.24 6.84
CA LEU A 450 -19.54 28.64 6.28
C LEU A 450 -19.77 27.18 5.87
N ARG A 451 -20.57 26.44 6.66
CA ARG A 451 -20.92 25.06 6.32
C ARG A 451 -21.55 24.97 4.93
N ALA A 452 -22.48 25.88 4.65
CA ALA A 452 -23.20 25.93 3.38
C ALA A 452 -22.31 26.39 2.21
N ILE A 453 -21.41 27.35 2.43
CA ILE A 453 -20.40 27.75 1.43
C ILE A 453 -19.50 26.57 1.05
N ILE A 454 -18.99 25.83 2.03
CA ILE A 454 -18.08 24.70 1.81
C ILE A 454 -18.79 23.56 1.08
N LEU A 455 -20.07 23.30 1.37
CA LEU A 455 -20.88 22.35 0.59
C LEU A 455 -21.03 22.80 -0.86
N CYS A 456 -21.38 24.06 -1.10
CA CYS A 456 -21.47 24.65 -2.44
C CYS A 456 -20.14 24.61 -3.21
N TRP A 457 -19.01 24.77 -2.50
CA TRP A 457 -17.67 24.65 -3.06
C TRP A 457 -17.35 23.21 -3.46
N GLY A 458 -17.61 22.26 -2.54
CA GLY A 458 -17.36 20.82 -2.75
C GLY A 458 -18.17 20.24 -3.91
N GLU A 459 -19.48 20.52 -3.95
CA GLU A 459 -20.38 20.06 -5.03
C GLU A 459 -19.93 20.57 -6.41
N ARG A 460 -19.49 21.83 -6.50
CA ARG A 460 -19.00 22.43 -7.76
C ARG A 460 -17.66 21.84 -8.20
N LYS A 461 -16.74 21.60 -7.26
CA LYS A 461 -15.48 20.89 -7.56
C LYS A 461 -15.73 19.46 -8.04
N GLN A 462 -16.69 18.75 -7.46
CA GLN A 462 -17.08 17.41 -7.94
C GLN A 462 -17.69 17.45 -9.34
N GLN A 463 -18.54 18.44 -9.65
CA GLN A 463 -19.12 18.61 -10.99
C GLN A 463 -18.08 18.95 -12.06
N GLN A 464 -17.01 19.69 -11.72
CA GLN A 464 -15.89 19.93 -12.63
C GLN A 464 -15.16 18.64 -13.04
N GLN A 465 -15.11 17.63 -12.17
CA GLN A 465 -14.40 16.38 -12.42
C GLN A 465 -15.16 15.41 -13.33
N GLN A 466 -16.50 15.43 -13.30
CA GLN A 466 -17.33 14.51 -14.10
C GLN A 466 -17.45 14.93 -15.58
N GLN A 467 -17.02 16.15 -15.95
CA GLN A 467 -17.05 16.62 -17.33
C GLN A 467 -15.79 16.15 -18.08
N LYS A 468 -15.95 15.18 -19.01
CA LYS A 468 -14.95 14.91 -20.05
C LYS A 468 -14.73 16.17 -20.92
N PRO A 469 -13.57 16.34 -21.57
CA PRO A 469 -13.28 17.52 -22.38
C PRO A 469 -14.17 17.54 -23.63
N SER A 470 -15.40 18.03 -23.49
CA SER A 470 -16.28 18.39 -24.60
C SER A 470 -16.17 19.90 -24.87
N ILE A 471 -16.32 20.27 -26.13
CA ILE A 471 -16.07 21.58 -26.77
C ILE A 471 -16.83 22.78 -26.17
N ILE A 472 -17.66 22.57 -25.14
CA ILE A 472 -18.38 23.64 -24.43
C ILE A 472 -17.99 23.57 -22.95
N GLN A 473 -16.95 24.31 -22.56
CA GLN A 473 -16.61 24.52 -21.15
C GLN A 473 -17.74 25.31 -20.48
N ARG A 474 -18.44 24.71 -19.51
CA ARG A 474 -19.27 25.49 -18.58
C ARG A 474 -18.32 26.19 -17.60
N ASP A 475 -18.45 27.52 -17.47
CA ASP A 475 -17.61 28.38 -16.61
C ASP A 475 -17.73 28.07 -15.10
N ASN A 476 -17.25 26.91 -14.67
CA ASN A 476 -17.28 26.51 -13.26
C ASN A 476 -16.16 27.21 -12.45
N VAL A 477 -15.08 27.69 -13.09
CA VAL A 477 -13.96 28.40 -12.43
C VAL A 477 -14.42 29.74 -11.85
N ASN A 478 -15.27 30.46 -12.58
CA ASN A 478 -15.82 31.75 -12.15
C ASN A 478 -16.78 31.61 -10.93
N GLU A 479 -17.42 30.45 -10.76
CA GLU A 479 -18.33 30.22 -9.63
C GLU A 479 -17.62 29.92 -8.31
N ILE A 480 -16.48 29.22 -8.40
CA ILE A 480 -15.59 28.96 -7.27
C ILE A 480 -14.98 30.29 -6.79
N GLN A 481 -14.56 31.15 -7.71
CA GLN A 481 -14.08 32.49 -7.39
C GLN A 481 -15.17 33.38 -6.76
N ALA A 482 -16.39 33.34 -7.29
CA ALA A 482 -17.52 34.12 -6.76
C ALA A 482 -17.85 33.82 -5.29
N LEU A 483 -17.64 32.57 -4.82
CA LEU A 483 -17.80 32.21 -3.41
C LEU A 483 -16.80 32.93 -2.50
N ILE A 484 -15.55 33.06 -2.95
CA ILE A 484 -14.51 33.78 -2.21
C ILE A 484 -14.80 35.28 -2.25
N ASP A 485 -15.16 35.82 -3.42
CA ASP A 485 -15.52 37.23 -3.58
C ASP A 485 -16.70 37.62 -2.67
N ILE A 486 -17.70 36.74 -2.52
CA ILE A 486 -18.82 36.98 -1.60
C ILE A 486 -18.31 37.09 -0.16
N LEU A 487 -17.46 36.17 0.31
CA LEU A 487 -16.90 36.22 1.67
C LEU A 487 -16.05 37.47 1.91
N MET A 488 -15.24 37.87 0.92
CA MET A 488 -14.38 39.05 0.99
C MET A 488 -15.17 40.35 1.14
N ASN A 489 -16.40 40.40 0.64
CA ASN A 489 -17.25 41.58 0.64
C ASN A 489 -18.28 41.61 1.80
N ILE A 490 -18.25 40.66 2.74
CA ILE A 490 -19.15 40.67 3.90
C ILE A 490 -18.69 41.71 4.91
N ASN A 491 -19.60 42.62 5.27
CA ASN A 491 -19.31 43.67 6.24
C ASN A 491 -19.05 43.08 7.64
N ASN A 492 -17.93 43.47 8.25
CA ASN A 492 -17.51 43.09 9.61
C ASN A 492 -17.29 41.57 9.82
N TYR A 493 -16.95 40.82 8.77
CA TYR A 493 -16.55 39.41 8.89
C TYR A 493 -15.07 39.27 8.60
N THR A 494 -14.25 39.21 9.65
CA THR A 494 -12.80 39.24 9.53
C THR A 494 -12.22 37.85 9.22
N THR A 495 -10.96 37.81 8.74
CA THR A 495 -10.23 36.55 8.55
C THR A 495 -10.17 35.72 9.85
N ASN A 496 -10.05 36.38 11.01
CA ASN A 496 -10.09 35.71 12.33
C ASN A 496 -11.43 35.02 12.58
N ASP A 497 -12.55 35.67 12.25
CA ASP A 497 -13.89 35.10 12.42
C ASP A 497 -14.11 33.89 11.51
N ILE A 498 -13.56 33.94 10.28
CA ILE A 498 -13.62 32.83 9.32
C ILE A 498 -12.86 31.62 9.86
N ILE A 499 -11.59 31.80 10.25
CA ILE A 499 -10.75 30.71 10.77
C ILE A 499 -11.35 30.15 12.06
N TYR A 500 -11.86 31.01 12.96
CA TYR A 500 -12.52 30.58 14.20
C TYR A 500 -13.77 29.72 13.93
N ASN A 501 -14.65 30.16 13.02
CA ASN A 501 -15.83 29.40 12.66
C ASN A 501 -15.49 28.09 11.91
N MET A 502 -14.39 28.07 11.13
CA MET A 502 -13.87 26.84 10.53
C MET A 502 -13.35 25.85 11.56
N ASN A 503 -12.61 26.30 12.58
CA ASN A 503 -12.18 25.42 13.67
C ASN A 503 -13.37 24.76 14.36
N LYS A 504 -14.42 25.55 14.65
CA LYS A 504 -15.65 25.02 15.25
C LYS A 504 -16.36 24.00 14.33
N LEU A 505 -16.25 24.13 13.01
CA LEU A 505 -16.74 23.12 12.06
C LEU A 505 -15.90 21.84 12.11
N LEU A 506 -14.57 21.97 12.06
CA LEU A 506 -13.63 20.85 12.04
C LEU A 506 -13.65 20.04 13.34
N ARG A 507 -13.76 20.71 14.50
CA ARG A 507 -13.85 20.08 15.82
C ARG A 507 -15.04 19.14 15.96
N ASN A 508 -16.17 19.43 15.30
CA ASN A 508 -17.36 18.58 15.32
C ASN A 508 -17.23 17.35 14.40
N LEU A 509 -16.20 17.29 13.55
CA LEU A 509 -16.02 16.27 12.52
C LEU A 509 -14.81 15.36 12.78
N SER A 510 -13.84 15.81 13.59
CA SER A 510 -12.54 15.18 13.82
C SER A 510 -12.55 13.83 14.55
N THR A 511 -13.70 13.35 15.03
CA THR A 511 -13.81 12.10 15.83
C THR A 511 -14.36 10.88 15.07
N THR A 512 -14.60 10.98 13.75
CA THR A 512 -15.32 9.92 13.01
C THR A 512 -14.64 9.47 11.71
N ASN A 513 -14.40 8.16 11.56
CA ASN A 513 -13.75 7.51 10.39
C ASN A 513 -14.65 7.43 9.12
N ASN A 514 -15.61 8.34 8.95
CA ASN A 514 -16.53 8.29 7.81
C ASN A 514 -15.91 9.03 6.60
N LYS A 515 -15.66 8.32 5.49
CA LYS A 515 -15.09 8.88 4.24
C LYS A 515 -15.82 10.16 3.77
N LYS A 516 -17.15 10.23 3.91
CA LYS A 516 -17.93 11.44 3.54
C LYS A 516 -17.59 12.66 4.40
N LYS A 517 -17.28 12.46 5.68
CA LYS A 517 -16.88 13.53 6.59
C LYS A 517 -15.41 13.94 6.38
N GLN A 518 -14.54 12.99 6.04
CA GLN A 518 -13.14 13.30 5.67
C GLN A 518 -13.08 14.14 4.39
N ASN A 519 -13.88 13.83 3.36
CA ASN A 519 -13.98 14.66 2.14
C ASN A 519 -14.40 16.10 2.46
N TYR A 520 -15.32 16.25 3.42
CA TYR A 520 -15.76 17.57 3.85
C TYR A 520 -14.64 18.37 4.54
N ILE A 521 -13.83 17.72 5.39
CA ILE A 521 -12.64 18.34 6.01
C ILE A 521 -11.65 18.82 4.94
N VAL A 522 -11.40 18.01 3.92
CA VAL A 522 -10.54 18.38 2.78
C VAL A 522 -11.10 19.62 2.06
N TRP A 523 -12.40 19.70 1.82
CA TRP A 523 -13.03 20.89 1.23
C TRP A 523 -12.89 22.13 2.12
N CYS A 524 -13.00 22.00 3.44
CA CYS A 524 -12.77 23.11 4.36
C CYS A 524 -11.37 23.70 4.18
N LEU A 525 -10.35 22.84 4.19
CA LEU A 525 -8.95 23.28 4.10
C LEU A 525 -8.57 23.80 2.70
N GLN A 526 -9.09 23.19 1.63
CA GLN A 526 -8.91 23.70 0.27
C GLN A 526 -9.54 25.08 0.09
N PHE A 527 -10.74 25.27 0.62
CA PHE A 527 -11.41 26.57 0.59
C PHE A 527 -10.61 27.61 1.39
N LEU A 528 -10.13 27.24 2.58
CA LEU A 528 -9.32 28.12 3.41
C LEU A 528 -8.02 28.55 2.71
N LEU A 529 -7.31 27.60 2.09
CA LEU A 529 -6.09 27.90 1.33
C LEU A 529 -6.39 28.90 0.19
N ALA A 530 -7.40 28.62 -0.63
CA ALA A 530 -7.79 29.50 -1.73
C ALA A 530 -8.26 30.89 -1.25
N TYR A 531 -8.94 30.96 -0.10
CA TYR A 531 -9.33 32.21 0.52
C TYR A 531 -8.11 33.02 0.99
N LEU A 532 -7.15 32.37 1.67
CA LEU A 532 -5.94 33.03 2.16
C LEU A 532 -5.04 33.49 1.01
N GLU A 533 -4.93 32.73 -0.08
CA GLU A 533 -4.17 33.11 -1.28
C GLU A 533 -4.67 34.42 -1.92
N GLN A 534 -5.94 34.78 -1.73
CA GLN A 534 -6.52 36.03 -2.22
C GLN A 534 -6.34 37.22 -1.25
N GLN A 535 -5.92 36.95 -0.02
CA GLN A 535 -5.62 37.99 0.95
C GLN A 535 -4.25 38.60 0.66
N LYS A 536 -4.19 39.94 0.59
CA LYS A 536 -2.94 40.66 0.38
C LYS A 536 -1.97 40.50 1.56
N ASN A 537 -2.49 40.55 2.80
CA ASN A 537 -1.75 40.33 4.04
C ASN A 537 -2.64 39.61 5.06
N VAL A 538 -2.17 38.50 5.63
CA VAL A 538 -2.80 37.82 6.78
C VAL A 538 -2.21 38.39 8.07
N SER A 539 -3.08 38.71 9.06
CA SER A 539 -2.64 39.24 10.36
C SER A 539 -1.86 38.20 11.16
N ILE A 540 -0.88 38.65 11.95
CA ILE A 540 -0.11 37.81 12.87
C ILE A 540 -1.05 37.17 13.92
N ASP A 541 -2.09 37.88 14.35
CA ASP A 541 -3.06 37.43 15.36
C ASP A 541 -3.82 36.14 14.95
N CYS A 542 -3.85 35.82 13.65
CA CYS A 542 -4.47 34.61 13.14
C CYS A 542 -3.76 33.32 13.60
N TRP A 543 -2.49 33.40 14.04
CA TRP A 543 -1.68 32.23 14.37
C TRP A 543 -2.30 31.36 15.45
N SER A 544 -2.70 31.97 16.58
CA SER A 544 -3.26 31.23 17.72
C SER A 544 -4.46 30.36 17.32
N ILE A 545 -5.28 30.85 16.39
CA ILE A 545 -6.46 30.16 15.86
C ILE A 545 -6.04 29.07 14.86
N LEU A 546 -5.10 29.35 13.95
CA LEU A 546 -4.56 28.37 12.99
C LEU A 546 -3.83 27.22 13.69
N ALA A 547 -3.08 27.51 14.75
CA ALA A 547 -2.35 26.50 15.52
C ALA A 547 -3.30 25.48 16.16
N ILE A 548 -4.45 25.93 16.68
CA ILE A 548 -5.50 25.05 17.21
C ILE A 548 -6.05 24.16 16.09
N MET A 549 -6.34 24.74 14.91
CA MET A 549 -6.84 24.00 13.75
C MET A 549 -5.87 22.87 13.35
N PHE A 550 -4.59 23.19 13.24
CA PHE A 550 -3.56 22.24 12.84
C PHE A 550 -3.45 21.13 13.87
N LYS A 551 -3.38 21.44 15.17
CA LYS A 551 -3.33 20.43 16.25
C LYS A 551 -4.53 19.48 16.23
N GLU A 552 -5.74 19.96 15.95
CA GLU A 552 -6.95 19.12 15.85
C GLU A 552 -6.94 18.19 14.62
N CYS A 553 -6.29 18.60 13.54
CA CYS A 553 -6.24 17.84 12.27
C CYS A 553 -5.08 16.85 12.17
N LEU A 554 -4.12 16.87 13.10
CA LEU A 554 -2.91 16.03 13.08
C LEU A 554 -3.09 14.61 13.69
N SER A 555 -4.32 14.12 13.81
CA SER A 555 -4.59 12.76 14.32
C SER A 555 -4.29 11.68 13.28
N PRO A 556 -3.78 10.49 13.69
CA PRO A 556 -3.40 9.42 12.76
C PRO A 556 -4.58 8.80 12.00
N SER A 557 -5.82 9.11 12.38
CA SER A 557 -7.04 8.70 11.68
C SER A 557 -7.44 9.61 10.50
N MET A 558 -6.71 10.69 10.24
CA MET A 558 -7.02 11.65 9.18
C MET A 558 -6.39 11.22 7.84
N SER A 559 -7.05 11.59 6.74
CA SER A 559 -6.53 11.34 5.39
C SER A 559 -5.21 12.09 5.15
N SER A 560 -4.30 11.49 4.38
CA SER A 560 -3.02 12.07 3.95
C SER A 560 -3.19 13.47 3.36
N SER A 561 -4.27 13.70 2.59
CA SER A 561 -4.55 14.99 1.93
C SER A 561 -4.75 16.15 2.92
N VAL A 562 -5.16 15.86 4.17
CA VAL A 562 -5.30 16.87 5.24
C VAL A 562 -3.93 17.43 5.64
N THR A 563 -2.95 16.55 5.90
CA THR A 563 -1.57 16.93 6.24
C THR A 563 -0.93 17.77 5.13
N PHE A 564 -1.17 17.38 3.88
CA PHE A 564 -0.67 18.08 2.68
C PHE A 564 -1.19 19.52 2.59
N LEU A 565 -2.49 19.74 2.82
CA LEU A 565 -3.08 21.07 2.81
C LEU A 565 -2.60 21.91 4.00
N ILE A 566 -2.41 21.30 5.17
CA ILE A 566 -1.86 22.00 6.34
C ILE A 566 -0.46 22.54 6.05
N ILE A 567 0.43 21.76 5.42
CA ILE A 567 1.78 22.24 5.05
C ILE A 567 1.70 23.43 4.10
N ARG A 568 0.80 23.40 3.11
CA ARG A 568 0.62 24.51 2.16
C ARG A 568 0.11 25.77 2.85
N ILE A 569 -0.90 25.65 3.71
CA ILE A 569 -1.43 26.77 4.50
C ILE A 569 -0.35 27.33 5.44
N LEU A 570 0.38 26.47 6.14
CA LEU A 570 1.46 26.86 7.03
C LEU A 570 2.58 27.58 6.26
N SER A 571 3.00 27.05 5.11
CA SER A 571 4.01 27.67 4.26
C SER A 571 3.56 29.02 3.71
N PHE A 572 2.29 29.15 3.33
CA PHE A 572 1.71 30.43 2.89
C PHE A 572 1.71 31.45 4.02
N TYR A 573 1.23 31.05 5.21
CA TYR A 573 1.17 31.92 6.38
C TYR A 573 2.56 32.44 6.79
N VAL A 574 3.54 31.54 6.88
CA VAL A 574 4.92 31.88 7.27
C VAL A 574 5.59 32.82 6.26
N LYS A 575 5.28 32.71 4.97
CA LYS A 575 5.77 33.64 3.94
C LYS A 575 5.16 35.04 4.10
N GLN A 576 3.90 35.15 4.47
CA GLN A 576 3.24 36.45 4.67
C GLN A 576 3.58 37.10 6.02
N SER A 577 3.92 36.30 7.03
CA SER A 577 4.21 36.75 8.39
C SER A 577 5.57 36.22 8.89
N PRO A 578 6.70 36.63 8.30
CA PRO A 578 8.02 36.08 8.64
C PRO A 578 8.56 36.52 10.02
N PHE A 579 8.01 37.59 10.62
CA PHE A 579 8.48 38.15 11.88
C PHE A 579 7.41 38.07 12.97
N MET A 580 7.45 37.02 13.78
CA MET A 580 6.62 36.89 14.99
C MET A 580 7.19 37.76 16.11
N VAL A 581 6.36 38.66 16.65
CA VAL A 581 6.78 39.59 17.72
C VAL A 581 6.83 38.89 19.09
N GLU A 582 5.94 37.91 19.32
CA GLU A 582 5.86 37.19 20.59
C GLU A 582 6.71 35.92 20.61
N LYS A 583 7.63 35.81 21.58
CA LYS A 583 8.48 34.61 21.77
C LYS A 583 7.66 33.34 22.04
N ARG A 584 6.50 33.46 22.68
CA ARG A 584 5.60 32.33 22.98
C ARG A 584 5.02 31.75 21.69
N ASP A 585 4.49 32.61 20.83
CA ASP A 585 3.86 32.22 19.57
C ASP A 585 4.88 31.67 18.58
N LEU A 586 6.10 32.23 18.56
CA LEU A 586 7.22 31.67 17.80
C LEU A 586 7.55 30.24 18.22
N LYS A 587 7.57 29.95 19.53
CA LYS A 587 7.82 28.59 20.03
C LYS A 587 6.68 27.63 19.67
N ASP A 588 5.43 28.08 19.78
CA ASP A 588 4.29 27.25 19.36
C ASP A 588 4.29 27.00 17.85
N LEU A 589 4.69 27.98 17.04
CA LEU A 589 4.92 27.84 15.59
C LEU A 589 5.99 26.80 15.28
N GLN A 590 7.10 26.82 16.00
CA GLN A 590 8.15 25.82 15.87
C GLN A 590 7.62 24.42 16.20
N ASP A 591 6.98 24.24 17.35
CA ASP A 591 6.47 22.94 17.79
C ASP A 591 5.42 22.37 16.83
N VAL A 592 4.51 23.22 16.32
CA VAL A 592 3.49 22.81 15.34
C VAL A 592 4.13 22.47 14.00
N THR A 593 5.09 23.26 13.52
CA THR A 593 5.75 23.03 12.23
C THR A 593 6.44 21.68 12.19
N ILE A 594 7.22 21.33 13.22
CA ILE A 594 7.90 20.02 13.28
C ILE A 594 6.89 18.89 13.32
N LYS A 595 5.82 18.98 14.13
CA LYS A 595 4.80 17.92 14.19
C LYS A 595 4.09 17.71 12.85
N VAL A 596 3.79 18.79 12.13
CA VAL A 596 3.21 18.73 10.78
C VAL A 596 4.18 18.03 9.82
N LEU A 597 5.45 18.40 9.87
CA LEU A 597 6.51 17.81 9.03
C LEU A 597 6.79 16.34 9.38
N GLU A 598 6.79 15.97 10.67
CA GLU A 598 6.90 14.59 11.16
C GLU A 598 5.74 13.73 10.68
N ASN A 599 4.50 14.22 10.80
CA ASN A 599 3.33 13.53 10.26
C ASN A 599 3.46 13.30 8.75
N CYS A 600 3.97 14.28 7.99
CA CYS A 600 4.24 14.09 6.57
C CYS A 600 5.33 13.05 6.32
N ASN A 601 6.40 13.04 7.12
CA ASN A 601 7.44 12.02 7.07
C ASN A 601 6.92 10.61 7.42
N THR A 602 5.91 10.49 8.30
CA THR A 602 5.24 9.20 8.54
C THR A 602 4.45 8.72 7.32
N ILE A 603 3.85 9.64 6.55
CA ILE A 603 3.19 9.30 5.27
C ILE A 603 4.23 8.85 4.25
N VAL A 604 5.39 9.51 4.15
CA VAL A 604 6.51 9.02 3.34
C VAL A 604 6.87 7.58 3.78
N ALA A 605 7.03 7.33 5.07
CA ALA A 605 7.36 6.00 5.57
C ALA A 605 6.27 4.92 5.34
N SER A 606 5.03 5.30 5.00
CA SER A 606 3.91 4.35 4.86
C SER A 606 4.08 3.35 3.71
N SER A 607 4.85 3.70 2.68
CA SER A 607 5.21 2.80 1.58
C SER A 607 6.57 2.13 1.76
N LEU A 608 7.18 2.23 2.95
CA LEU A 608 8.42 1.53 3.29
C LEU A 608 8.10 0.26 4.09
N GLU A 609 8.65 -0.86 3.66
CA GLU A 609 8.70 -2.10 4.42
C GLU A 609 10.04 -2.26 5.11
N GLN A 610 10.00 -2.79 6.34
CA GLN A 610 11.19 -3.37 6.92
C GLN A 610 11.55 -4.60 6.10
N THR A 611 12.74 -4.62 5.51
CA THR A 611 13.25 -5.84 4.90
C THR A 611 13.28 -6.96 5.95
N ASN A 612 12.99 -8.18 5.51
CA ASN A 612 12.94 -9.39 6.33
C ASN A 612 13.96 -9.34 7.47
N TRP A 613 13.53 -9.71 8.68
CA TRP A 613 14.16 -9.76 10.02
C TRP A 613 15.70 -9.85 10.16
N LEU A 614 16.44 -10.15 9.09
CA LEU A 614 17.90 -10.20 8.98
C LEU A 614 18.56 -8.87 8.58
N ARG A 615 17.86 -7.89 7.98
CA ARG A 615 18.41 -6.55 7.73
C ARG A 615 17.45 -5.48 8.22
N LYS A 616 17.90 -4.58 9.11
CA LYS A 616 17.14 -3.38 9.52
C LYS A 616 17.15 -2.30 8.44
N ASN A 617 17.05 -2.68 7.16
CA ASN A 617 17.02 -1.75 6.04
C ASN A 617 15.57 -1.58 5.58
N LEU A 618 15.18 -0.34 5.29
CA LEU A 618 13.88 0.00 4.71
C LEU A 618 13.94 -0.21 3.20
N GLN A 619 12.89 -0.80 2.60
CA GLN A 619 12.72 -0.91 1.15
C GLN A 619 11.34 -0.40 0.74
N VAL A 620 11.23 0.18 -0.46
CA VAL A 620 9.96 0.67 -1.00
C VAL A 620 9.12 -0.52 -1.45
N ARG A 621 7.82 -0.50 -1.12
CA ARG A 621 6.82 -1.46 -1.63
C ARG A 621 6.70 -1.32 -3.14
N ILE A 622 7.09 -2.34 -3.90
CA ILE A 622 6.90 -2.38 -5.36
C ILE A 622 5.90 -3.51 -5.66
N THR A 623 4.64 -3.14 -5.94
CA THR A 623 3.66 -4.08 -6.50
C THR A 623 3.92 -4.24 -7.99
N GLN A 624 4.10 -5.48 -8.45
CA GLN A 624 4.19 -5.84 -9.86
C GLN A 624 2.81 -5.71 -10.51
N SER A 625 2.42 -4.48 -10.89
CA SER A 625 1.26 -4.23 -11.74
C SER A 625 1.71 -3.37 -12.92
N GLU A 626 1.38 -3.80 -14.14
CA GLU A 626 1.75 -3.11 -15.39
C GLU A 626 1.35 -1.62 -15.38
N PRO A 627 2.23 -0.71 -15.88
CA PRO A 627 1.95 0.71 -15.86
C PRO A 627 0.97 1.12 -16.96
N ASN A 628 -0.27 1.44 -16.60
CA ASN A 628 -1.07 2.39 -17.37
C ASN A 628 -0.38 3.75 -17.33
N THR A 629 0.35 4.06 -18.40
CA THR A 629 1.25 5.19 -18.50
C THR A 629 0.43 6.48 -18.74
N GLN A 630 -0.01 7.16 -17.68
CA GLN A 630 -0.28 8.59 -17.79
C GLN A 630 1.04 9.33 -17.52
N ARG A 631 1.61 9.87 -18.60
CA ARG A 631 2.80 10.74 -18.57
C ARG A 631 2.48 11.96 -17.72
N ILE A 632 3.06 12.01 -16.52
CA ILE A 632 3.08 13.20 -15.66
C ILE A 632 4.04 14.20 -16.34
N THR A 633 3.49 15.26 -16.92
CA THR A 633 4.24 16.38 -17.48
C THR A 633 4.32 17.52 -16.47
N THR A 634 5.36 18.33 -16.58
CA THR A 634 5.85 19.30 -15.60
C THR A 634 4.97 20.53 -15.31
N ASP A 635 3.67 20.36 -15.06
CA ASP A 635 2.76 21.42 -14.57
C ASP A 635 2.36 21.16 -13.11
N SER A 636 3.34 21.36 -12.23
CA SER A 636 3.32 20.99 -10.81
C SER A 636 2.10 21.45 -10.01
N PHE A 637 1.48 22.59 -10.29
CA PHE A 637 0.37 23.11 -9.46
C PHE A 637 -1.01 22.51 -9.80
N ASN A 638 -1.31 22.31 -11.09
CA ASN A 638 -2.63 21.84 -11.54
C ASN A 638 -2.79 20.32 -11.40
N GLU A 639 -1.70 19.56 -11.46
CA GLU A 639 -1.71 18.10 -11.28
C GLU A 639 -1.73 17.70 -9.79
N LEU A 640 -1.08 18.45 -8.90
CA LEU A 640 -1.16 18.24 -7.44
C LEU A 640 -2.59 18.41 -6.92
N ASP A 641 -3.30 19.46 -7.35
CA ASP A 641 -4.70 19.67 -7.00
C ASP A 641 -5.63 18.61 -7.59
N ARG A 642 -5.29 18.01 -8.74
CA ARG A 642 -6.02 16.84 -9.27
C ARG A 642 -5.73 15.57 -8.47
N SER A 643 -4.48 15.34 -8.06
CA SER A 643 -4.06 14.15 -7.30
C SER A 643 -4.63 14.12 -5.87
N LEU A 644 -4.61 15.26 -5.16
CA LEU A 644 -5.23 15.45 -3.84
C LEU A 644 -6.75 15.17 -3.84
N ASN A 645 -7.38 15.32 -5.00
CA ASN A 645 -8.80 15.06 -5.20
C ASN A 645 -9.09 13.64 -5.74
N ASN A 646 -8.14 13.02 -6.46
CA ASN A 646 -8.24 11.66 -7.01
C ASN A 646 -8.00 10.54 -5.98
N GLU A 647 -7.30 10.82 -4.87
CA GLU A 647 -7.22 9.88 -3.72
C GLU A 647 -8.63 9.49 -3.18
N ASN A 648 -9.66 10.29 -3.49
CA ASN A 648 -10.96 10.23 -2.82
C ASN A 648 -12.13 9.71 -3.70
N THR A 649 -11.89 9.33 -4.96
CA THR A 649 -12.95 8.92 -5.92
C THR A 649 -12.80 7.52 -6.50
N SER A 650 -11.72 6.79 -6.22
CA SER A 650 -11.60 5.39 -6.67
C SER A 650 -12.07 4.42 -5.57
N LEU A 651 -13.15 3.71 -5.86
CA LEU A 651 -13.75 2.72 -4.95
C LEU A 651 -13.05 1.36 -4.99
N ASP A 652 -12.14 1.12 -5.95
CA ASP A 652 -11.69 -0.23 -6.33
C ASP A 652 -10.17 -0.38 -6.58
N PHE A 653 -9.30 0.35 -5.87
CA PHE A 653 -7.85 0.08 -5.95
C PHE A 653 -7.27 -0.30 -4.58
N ASP A 654 -6.43 -1.34 -4.59
CA ASP A 654 -5.69 -1.88 -3.45
C ASP A 654 -5.13 -0.79 -2.53
N ASP A 655 -5.27 -0.95 -1.20
CA ASP A 655 -4.71 -0.06 -0.16
C ASP A 655 -3.22 0.27 -0.41
N ASN A 656 -2.49 -0.65 -1.05
CA ASN A 656 -1.08 -0.49 -1.43
C ASN A 656 -0.86 0.61 -2.48
N SER A 657 -1.72 0.71 -3.50
CA SER A 657 -1.61 1.73 -4.57
C SER A 657 -1.86 3.14 -4.05
N GLN A 658 -2.79 3.28 -3.09
CA GLN A 658 -3.08 4.54 -2.42
C GLN A 658 -1.89 5.00 -1.57
N SER A 659 -1.27 4.09 -0.81
CA SER A 659 -0.10 4.41 0.02
C SER A 659 1.10 4.93 -0.80
N MET A 660 1.34 4.37 -1.99
CA MET A 660 2.46 4.78 -2.85
C MET A 660 2.22 6.16 -3.48
N ASN A 661 0.98 6.44 -3.91
CA ASN A 661 0.59 7.76 -4.41
C ASN A 661 0.66 8.83 -3.31
N SER A 662 0.15 8.54 -2.10
CA SER A 662 0.28 9.47 -0.97
C SER A 662 1.74 9.73 -0.61
N SER A 663 2.61 8.71 -0.65
CA SER A 663 4.05 8.86 -0.36
C SER A 663 4.76 9.74 -1.39
N LEU A 664 4.41 9.60 -2.68
CA LEU A 664 4.92 10.45 -3.75
C LEU A 664 4.50 11.92 -3.57
N ILE A 665 3.23 12.16 -3.25
CA ILE A 665 2.70 13.49 -2.98
C ILE A 665 3.41 14.09 -1.75
N ALA A 666 3.60 13.30 -0.69
CA ALA A 666 4.34 13.69 0.50
C ALA A 666 5.78 14.11 0.19
N LEU A 667 6.53 13.31 -0.58
CA LEU A 667 7.89 13.63 -1.02
C LEU A 667 7.93 14.95 -1.81
N THR A 668 6.96 15.17 -2.70
CA THR A 668 6.88 16.37 -3.54
C THR A 668 6.59 17.62 -2.73
N ILE A 669 5.65 17.55 -1.78
CA ILE A 669 5.29 18.66 -0.88
C ILE A 669 6.45 18.98 0.07
N LEU A 670 7.10 17.95 0.62
CA LEU A 670 8.29 18.16 1.45
C LEU A 670 9.39 18.82 0.63
N ALA A 671 9.66 18.34 -0.59
CA ALA A 671 10.66 18.94 -1.47
C ALA A 671 10.40 20.44 -1.71
N GLU A 672 9.14 20.85 -1.88
CA GLU A 672 8.78 22.24 -2.17
C GLU A 672 8.88 23.18 -0.96
N HIS A 673 8.47 22.71 0.23
CA HIS A 673 8.20 23.58 1.38
C HIS A 673 9.17 23.44 2.55
N ILE A 674 9.81 22.27 2.75
CA ILE A 674 10.56 21.97 3.98
C ILE A 674 11.66 22.99 4.27
N THR A 675 12.48 23.33 3.27
CA THR A 675 13.63 24.20 3.45
C THR A 675 13.22 25.63 3.74
N LYS A 676 12.22 26.14 3.01
CA LYS A 676 11.65 27.47 3.23
C LYS A 676 11.07 27.61 4.64
N LEU A 677 10.34 26.59 5.10
CA LEU A 677 9.79 26.55 6.46
C LEU A 677 10.90 26.52 7.51
N LEU A 678 11.87 25.61 7.38
CA LEU A 678 12.98 25.49 8.32
C LEU A 678 13.85 26.76 8.37
N ASP A 679 14.10 27.38 7.22
CA ASP A 679 14.88 28.60 7.12
C ASP A 679 14.15 29.80 7.72
N ILE A 680 12.90 30.07 7.35
CA ILE A 680 12.17 31.23 7.89
C ILE A 680 11.93 31.11 9.41
N ILE A 681 11.63 29.91 9.91
CA ILE A 681 11.17 29.73 11.29
C ILE A 681 12.33 29.54 12.28
N TYR A 682 13.44 28.93 11.87
CA TYR A 682 14.53 28.54 12.78
C TYR A 682 15.85 29.29 12.54
N ASN A 683 15.96 30.15 11.52
CA ASN A 683 17.20 30.88 11.25
C ASN A 683 17.59 31.88 12.36
N LEU A 684 16.65 32.25 13.24
CA LEU A 684 16.89 33.20 14.35
C LEU A 684 17.01 32.53 15.73
N THR A 685 17.05 31.20 15.81
CA THR A 685 17.06 30.47 17.10
C THR A 685 18.34 29.68 17.35
N ASP A 686 18.88 29.82 18.57
CA ASP A 686 20.09 29.13 19.03
C ASP A 686 19.91 27.59 19.12
N GLU A 687 18.68 27.09 19.21
CA GLU A 687 18.37 25.64 19.35
C GLU A 687 18.21 24.88 18.01
N LYS A 688 18.48 25.55 16.88
CA LYS A 688 18.27 25.04 15.51
C LYS A 688 18.78 23.61 15.31
N ASP A 689 20.02 23.31 15.70
CA ASP A 689 20.65 22.01 15.48
C ASP A 689 20.06 20.89 16.34
N ARG A 690 19.62 21.21 17.57
CA ARG A 690 19.06 20.22 18.51
C ARG A 690 17.72 19.67 18.04
N ILE A 691 16.92 20.53 17.41
CA ILE A 691 15.55 20.22 17.02
C ILE A 691 15.49 19.74 15.56
N ILE A 692 16.15 20.45 14.65
CA ILE A 692 16.12 20.11 13.21
C ILE A 692 16.96 18.86 12.91
N GLY A 693 18.07 18.67 13.60
CA GLY A 693 19.01 17.57 13.36
C GLY A 693 18.34 16.18 13.44
N PRO A 694 17.68 15.81 14.55
CA PRO A 694 17.00 14.53 14.69
C PRO A 694 15.89 14.30 13.67
N TYR A 695 15.10 15.34 13.39
CA TYR A 695 14.03 15.29 12.38
C TYR A 695 14.60 15.03 10.98
N LEU A 696 15.61 15.80 10.56
CA LEU A 696 16.26 15.62 9.25
C LEU A 696 16.95 14.25 9.14
N GLN A 697 17.57 13.76 10.22
CA GLN A 697 18.15 12.42 10.23
C GLN A 697 17.09 11.35 9.94
N ASN A 698 15.94 11.45 10.62
CA ASN A 698 14.82 10.51 10.41
C ASN A 698 14.25 10.64 8.98
N LEU A 699 14.09 11.87 8.48
CA LEU A 699 13.63 12.12 7.12
C LEU A 699 14.58 11.52 6.07
N VAL A 700 15.89 11.76 6.19
CA VAL A 700 16.90 11.22 5.27
C VAL A 700 16.84 9.69 5.28
N ASN A 701 16.73 9.07 6.45
CA ASN A 701 16.62 7.61 6.57
C ASN A 701 15.40 7.04 5.82
N ASN A 702 14.27 7.76 5.81
CA ASN A 702 13.07 7.36 5.06
C ASN A 702 13.15 7.70 3.56
N VAL A 703 13.92 8.72 3.17
CA VAL A 703 14.06 9.16 1.78
C VAL A 703 15.03 8.29 0.99
N MET A 704 16.13 7.83 1.60
CA MET A 704 17.18 7.05 0.93
C MET A 704 16.71 5.74 0.26
N PRO A 705 15.75 4.97 0.82
CA PRO A 705 15.19 3.81 0.15
C PRO A 705 14.58 4.11 -1.23
N TYR A 706 13.91 5.25 -1.39
CA TYR A 706 13.37 5.66 -2.69
C TYR A 706 14.47 5.95 -3.70
N VAL A 707 15.56 6.57 -3.24
CA VAL A 707 16.71 6.91 -4.09
C VAL A 707 17.44 5.67 -4.58
N ARG A 708 17.59 4.64 -3.73
CA ARG A 708 18.37 3.43 -4.03
C ARG A 708 17.66 2.44 -4.97
N ILE A 709 16.36 2.62 -5.24
CA ILE A 709 15.56 1.70 -6.04
C ILE A 709 15.36 2.25 -7.45
N HIS A 710 15.97 1.59 -8.43
CA HIS A 710 15.94 1.98 -9.83
C HIS A 710 14.96 1.11 -10.64
N VAL A 711 13.66 1.31 -10.41
CA VAL A 711 12.55 0.65 -11.14
C VAL A 711 11.72 1.72 -11.85
N SER A 712 11.19 1.42 -13.04
CA SER A 712 10.43 2.36 -13.88
C SER A 712 9.23 2.99 -13.14
N LEU A 713 8.52 2.22 -12.32
CA LEU A 713 7.42 2.69 -11.47
C LEU A 713 7.86 3.67 -10.37
N ASN A 714 9.10 3.54 -9.88
CA ASN A 714 9.66 4.38 -8.81
C ASN A 714 10.28 5.68 -9.34
N VAL A 715 10.32 5.89 -10.67
CA VAL A 715 10.95 7.07 -11.29
C VAL A 715 10.47 8.40 -10.72
N PRO A 716 9.15 8.64 -10.59
CA PRO A 716 8.66 9.88 -10.01
C PRO A 716 9.08 10.05 -8.54
N SER A 717 9.05 8.97 -7.75
CA SER A 717 9.37 8.99 -6.32
C SER A 717 10.86 9.23 -6.06
N TYR A 718 11.76 8.54 -6.76
CA TYR A 718 13.21 8.77 -6.57
C TYR A 718 13.61 10.18 -7.05
N ARG A 719 12.91 10.74 -8.05
CA ARG A 719 13.14 12.11 -8.51
C ARG A 719 12.70 13.13 -7.45
N SER A 720 11.49 13.01 -6.91
CA SER A 720 11.03 13.89 -5.81
C SER A 720 11.92 13.77 -4.57
N ALA A 721 12.35 12.55 -4.22
CA ALA A 721 13.32 12.28 -3.16
C ALA A 721 14.68 12.96 -3.42
N SER A 722 15.17 12.93 -4.66
CA SER A 722 16.43 13.59 -5.05
C SER A 722 16.32 15.12 -5.00
N ILE A 723 15.16 15.69 -5.40
CA ILE A 723 14.90 17.14 -5.27
C ILE A 723 14.85 17.55 -3.79
N LEU A 724 14.21 16.74 -2.94
CA LEU A 724 14.18 16.96 -1.50
C LEU A 724 15.60 16.98 -0.91
N LEU A 725 16.43 15.98 -1.23
CA LEU A 725 17.83 15.94 -0.78
C LEU A 725 18.64 17.12 -1.32
N LEU A 726 18.45 17.50 -2.58
CA LEU A 726 19.07 18.69 -3.16
C LEU A 726 18.75 19.93 -2.34
N ASN A 727 17.47 20.18 -2.06
CA ASN A 727 17.04 21.35 -1.32
C ASN A 727 17.63 21.35 0.10
N ILE A 728 17.62 20.21 0.81
CA ILE A 728 18.24 20.10 2.14
C ILE A 728 19.76 20.37 2.05
N SER A 729 20.44 19.82 1.04
CA SER A 729 21.90 19.90 0.89
C SER A 729 22.46 21.32 0.70
N GLN A 730 21.62 22.27 0.25
CA GLN A 730 22.00 23.67 0.06
C GLN A 730 22.32 24.39 1.38
N TYR A 731 21.87 23.84 2.50
CA TYR A 731 22.04 24.43 3.82
C TYR A 731 23.16 23.74 4.61
N SER A 732 24.25 24.45 4.88
CA SER A 732 25.46 23.92 5.52
C SER A 732 25.22 23.23 6.86
N TYR A 733 24.31 23.76 7.70
CA TYR A 733 23.99 23.18 9.02
C TYR A 733 23.34 21.79 8.93
N THR A 734 22.68 21.45 7.82
CA THR A 734 22.03 20.14 7.64
C THR A 734 23.01 19.03 7.29
N LYS A 735 24.23 19.37 6.86
CA LYS A 735 25.20 18.45 6.25
C LYS A 735 25.53 17.21 7.07
N LYS A 736 25.60 17.36 8.40
CA LYS A 736 25.88 16.24 9.33
C LYS A 736 24.83 15.12 9.24
N THR A 737 23.60 15.43 8.82
CA THR A 737 22.49 14.47 8.77
C THR A 737 22.46 13.61 7.52
N TRP A 738 22.86 14.15 6.36
CA TRP A 738 22.74 13.47 5.06
C TRP A 738 24.07 13.06 4.43
N LYS A 739 25.21 13.66 4.82
CA LYS A 739 26.51 13.44 4.17
C LYS A 739 26.90 11.95 4.11
N LYS A 740 26.72 11.23 5.22
CA LYS A 740 27.09 9.82 5.33
C LYS A 740 26.29 8.96 4.34
N GLU A 741 24.97 9.13 4.32
CA GLU A 741 24.06 8.36 3.45
C GLU A 741 24.29 8.65 1.96
N VAL A 742 24.52 9.93 1.61
CA VAL A 742 24.88 10.35 0.25
C VAL A 742 26.22 9.76 -0.18
N PHE A 743 27.21 9.78 0.71
CA PHE A 743 28.52 9.18 0.44
C PHE A 743 28.41 7.66 0.23
N GLU A 744 27.64 6.95 1.05
CA GLU A 744 27.40 5.52 0.88
C GLU A 744 26.66 5.21 -0.43
N HIS A 745 25.63 6.01 -0.79
CA HIS A 745 24.90 5.82 -2.04
C HIS A 745 25.73 6.11 -3.28
N LEU A 746 26.67 7.06 -3.24
CA LEU A 746 27.63 7.28 -4.33
C LEU A 746 28.36 5.99 -4.71
N PHE A 747 28.64 5.11 -3.74
CA PHE A 747 29.33 3.84 -3.94
C PHE A 747 28.41 2.64 -4.20
N ASP A 748 27.09 2.85 -4.24
CA ASP A 748 26.11 1.82 -4.58
C ASP A 748 26.24 1.39 -6.05
N ILE A 749 26.07 0.11 -6.35
CA ILE A 749 26.26 -0.48 -7.69
C ILE A 749 25.32 0.20 -8.70
N GLY A 750 24.08 0.49 -8.26
CA GLY A 750 23.03 1.11 -9.06
C GLY A 750 23.13 2.63 -9.25
N PHE A 751 24.09 3.33 -8.64
CA PHE A 751 24.12 4.81 -8.59
C PHE A 751 23.93 5.51 -9.95
N PHE A 752 24.54 4.99 -11.01
CA PHE A 752 24.45 5.58 -12.36
C PHE A 752 23.24 5.06 -13.18
N GLN A 753 22.39 4.20 -12.62
CA GLN A 753 21.16 3.69 -13.24
C GLN A 753 19.99 4.67 -13.03
N VAL A 754 20.23 5.95 -13.34
CA VAL A 754 19.26 7.05 -13.20
C VAL A 754 19.16 7.84 -14.50
N ASP A 755 18.04 8.54 -14.68
CA ASP A 755 17.85 9.44 -15.82
C ASP A 755 18.72 10.72 -15.69
N LEU A 756 18.97 11.37 -16.83
CA LEU A 756 19.87 12.52 -16.91
C LEU A 756 19.44 13.71 -16.03
N LEU A 757 18.14 13.95 -15.89
CA LEU A 757 17.63 15.03 -15.04
C LEU A 757 18.02 14.79 -13.58
N THR A 758 17.81 13.56 -13.10
CA THR A 758 18.17 13.16 -11.74
C THR A 758 19.67 13.19 -11.53
N LEU A 759 20.47 12.73 -12.50
CA LEU A 759 21.94 12.81 -12.41
C LEU A 759 22.45 14.25 -12.28
N ASN A 760 21.80 15.22 -12.93
CA ASN A 760 22.11 16.64 -12.77
C ASN A 760 21.79 17.17 -11.36
N LEU A 761 20.76 16.65 -10.69
CA LEU A 761 20.50 16.96 -9.28
C LEU A 761 21.62 16.42 -8.39
N TRP A 762 22.03 15.17 -8.62
CA TRP A 762 23.11 14.51 -7.87
C TRP A 762 24.46 15.19 -8.04
N LYS A 763 24.75 15.75 -9.22
CA LYS A 763 25.92 16.60 -9.44
C LYS A 763 25.98 17.75 -8.43
N ILE A 764 24.86 18.41 -8.17
CA ILE A 764 24.80 19.53 -7.21
C ILE A 764 24.88 19.02 -5.76
N ILE A 765 24.19 17.91 -5.43
CA ILE A 765 24.27 17.28 -4.09
C ILE A 765 25.71 16.90 -3.75
N ILE A 766 26.43 16.27 -4.70
CA ILE A 766 27.84 15.89 -4.53
C ILE A 766 28.72 17.14 -4.42
N SER A 767 28.47 18.20 -5.20
CA SER A 767 29.18 19.48 -5.02
C SER A 767 29.02 20.01 -3.58
N ASN A 768 27.79 20.05 -3.06
CA ASN A 768 27.48 20.49 -1.70
C ASN A 768 28.12 19.60 -0.62
N MET A 769 28.34 18.32 -0.91
CA MET A 769 29.06 17.40 -0.02
C MET A 769 30.54 17.78 0.11
N ILE A 770 31.12 18.30 -0.97
CA ILE A 770 32.56 18.57 -1.14
C ILE A 770 32.95 19.98 -0.66
N THR A 771 32.05 20.96 -0.65
CA THR A 771 32.31 22.37 -0.30
C THR A 771 32.79 22.68 1.13
N ASP A 772 32.85 21.71 2.06
CA ASP A 772 33.30 22.00 3.45
C ASP A 772 34.82 21.99 3.59
N GLU A 773 35.31 22.83 4.49
CA GLU A 773 36.72 23.10 4.81
C GLU A 773 37.56 21.88 5.24
N LYS A 774 36.95 20.71 5.48
CA LYS A 774 37.69 19.49 5.87
C LYS A 774 38.15 18.70 4.64
N PRO A 775 39.47 18.49 4.44
CA PRO A 775 40.08 17.81 3.27
C PRO A 775 39.75 16.31 3.11
N THR A 776 38.84 15.79 3.93
CA THR A 776 38.56 14.37 4.09
C THR A 776 37.78 13.75 2.93
N SER A 777 36.79 14.43 2.34
CA SER A 777 35.88 13.80 1.37
C SER A 777 36.57 13.31 0.08
N PHE A 778 37.53 14.06 -0.48
CA PHE A 778 38.30 13.62 -1.66
C PHE A 778 39.25 12.47 -1.32
N ARG A 779 39.93 12.57 -0.18
CA ARG A 779 40.85 11.54 0.31
C ARG A 779 40.13 10.24 0.60
N ASP A 780 38.93 10.29 1.16
CA ASP A 780 38.12 9.10 1.44
C ASP A 780 37.75 8.34 0.15
N VAL A 781 37.50 9.05 -0.96
CA VAL A 781 37.26 8.43 -2.27
C VAL A 781 38.55 7.78 -2.81
N MET A 782 39.68 8.49 -2.76
CA MET A 782 40.98 7.96 -3.22
C MET A 782 41.45 6.76 -2.39
N ASN A 783 41.26 6.82 -1.07
CA ASN A 783 41.56 5.70 -0.16
C ASN A 783 40.76 4.44 -0.52
N ARG A 784 39.51 4.57 -0.99
CA ARG A 784 38.74 3.40 -1.45
C ARG A 784 39.28 2.81 -2.75
N ILE A 785 39.81 3.63 -3.66
CA ILE A 785 40.49 3.13 -4.88
C ILE A 785 41.73 2.33 -4.50
N ASN A 786 42.52 2.85 -3.56
CA ASN A 786 43.77 2.23 -3.11
C ASN A 786 43.54 1.01 -2.21
N ALA A 787 42.39 0.92 -1.55
CA ALA A 787 42.03 -0.21 -0.67
C ALA A 787 41.58 -1.48 -1.43
N VAL A 788 41.47 -1.44 -2.76
CA VAL A 788 41.20 -2.65 -3.56
C VAL A 788 42.43 -3.56 -3.50
N GLN A 789 42.41 -4.49 -2.53
CA GLN A 789 43.50 -5.44 -2.29
C GLN A 789 43.41 -6.67 -3.20
N THR A 790 44.57 -7.20 -3.57
CA THR A 790 44.79 -8.50 -4.19
C THR A 790 44.62 -9.63 -3.15
N GLY A 791 43.38 -9.99 -2.83
CA GLY A 791 43.09 -11.15 -1.98
C GLY A 791 43.25 -12.47 -2.73
N LEU A 792 43.76 -13.52 -2.06
CA LEU A 792 43.93 -14.88 -2.57
C LEU A 792 42.65 -15.59 -3.08
N LEU A 793 41.47 -14.95 -2.92
CA LEU A 793 40.15 -15.53 -3.19
C LEU A 793 39.37 -14.81 -4.31
N PHE A 794 39.90 -13.73 -4.92
CA PHE A 794 39.21 -12.99 -5.99
C PHE A 794 39.91 -13.16 -7.34
N SER A 795 39.12 -13.19 -8.42
CA SER A 795 39.67 -13.18 -9.78
C SER A 795 40.21 -11.80 -10.14
N LYS A 796 41.28 -11.73 -10.96
CA LYS A 796 41.83 -10.46 -11.47
C LYS A 796 40.78 -9.64 -12.23
N GLU A 797 39.85 -10.31 -12.89
CA GLU A 797 38.77 -9.66 -13.65
C GLU A 797 37.79 -8.91 -12.74
N GLN A 798 37.35 -9.52 -11.64
CA GLN A 798 36.52 -8.86 -10.63
C GLN A 798 37.24 -7.67 -9.95
N GLU A 799 38.57 -7.75 -9.77
CA GLU A 799 39.36 -6.63 -9.25
C GLU A 799 39.32 -5.43 -10.21
N TYR A 800 39.51 -5.66 -11.50
CA TYR A 800 39.43 -4.60 -12.50
C TYR A 800 38.04 -3.98 -12.58
N GLU A 801 36.97 -4.78 -12.51
CA GLU A 801 35.59 -4.26 -12.48
C GLU A 801 35.32 -3.37 -11.27
N GLN A 802 35.76 -3.79 -10.07
CA GLN A 802 35.64 -2.97 -8.86
C GLN A 802 36.43 -1.67 -8.97
N ARG A 803 37.66 -1.72 -9.50
CA ARG A 803 38.49 -0.53 -9.70
C ARG A 803 37.87 0.42 -10.73
N VAL A 804 37.32 -0.09 -11.83
CA VAL A 804 36.55 0.68 -12.83
C VAL A 804 35.36 1.39 -12.19
N MET A 805 34.59 0.70 -11.33
CA MET A 805 33.49 1.29 -10.56
C MET A 805 33.97 2.53 -9.77
N LEU A 806 35.08 2.41 -9.06
CA LEU A 806 35.58 3.45 -8.16
C LEU A 806 36.18 4.63 -8.92
N ILE A 807 36.96 4.38 -9.98
CA ILE A 807 37.53 5.45 -10.82
C ILE A 807 36.43 6.27 -11.49
N LYS A 808 35.37 5.63 -11.99
CA LYS A 808 34.21 6.34 -12.57
C LYS A 808 33.53 7.27 -11.56
N ARG A 809 33.39 6.84 -10.30
CA ARG A 809 32.83 7.66 -9.21
C ARG A 809 33.74 8.82 -8.86
N PHE A 810 35.05 8.58 -8.82
CA PHE A 810 36.04 9.63 -8.61
C PHE A 810 36.00 10.69 -9.72
N ALA A 811 35.91 10.27 -10.99
CA ALA A 811 35.72 11.19 -12.10
C ALA A 811 34.43 12.03 -11.94
N PHE A 812 33.33 11.42 -11.50
CA PHE A 812 32.07 12.12 -11.24
C PHE A 812 32.16 13.12 -10.08
N VAL A 813 32.88 12.80 -9.00
CA VAL A 813 33.17 13.70 -7.87
C VAL A 813 33.95 14.93 -8.35
N ILE A 814 35.01 14.72 -9.13
CA ILE A 814 35.77 15.83 -9.75
C ILE A 814 34.86 16.65 -10.66
N TYR A 815 34.10 16.00 -11.55
CA TYR A 815 33.17 16.67 -12.45
C TYR A 815 32.07 17.44 -11.72
N SER A 816 31.66 17.02 -10.53
CA SER A 816 30.64 17.69 -9.73
C SER A 816 31.15 18.94 -9.03
N SER A 817 32.46 19.01 -8.74
CA SER A 817 33.08 20.15 -8.06
C SER A 817 32.99 21.46 -8.87
N GLU A 818 33.05 22.57 -8.15
CA GLU A 818 33.20 23.90 -8.75
C GLU A 818 34.59 24.07 -9.40
N LYS A 819 34.72 25.07 -10.27
CA LYS A 819 35.97 25.32 -10.98
C LYS A 819 37.09 25.61 -9.96
N ASP A 820 38.22 24.93 -10.10
CA ASP A 820 39.41 25.05 -9.24
C ASP A 820 39.19 24.65 -7.75
N GLN A 821 38.04 24.10 -7.38
CA GLN A 821 37.76 23.65 -6.00
C GLN A 821 38.68 22.51 -5.57
N CYS A 822 39.12 21.67 -6.51
CA CYS A 822 40.02 20.55 -6.25
C CYS A 822 41.49 20.95 -6.04
N ASN A 823 41.85 22.24 -6.16
CA ASN A 823 43.25 22.69 -6.15
C ASN A 823 44.08 22.20 -4.95
N ARG A 824 43.48 22.18 -3.75
CA ARG A 824 44.15 21.72 -2.53
C ARG A 824 44.50 20.23 -2.54
N HIS A 825 43.84 19.46 -3.40
CA HIS A 825 43.97 18.01 -3.52
C HIS A 825 44.70 17.58 -4.79
N LEU A 826 45.08 18.51 -5.68
CA LEU A 826 45.73 18.16 -6.94
C LEU A 826 47.00 17.29 -6.79
N PRO A 827 47.87 17.50 -5.78
CA PRO A 827 49.01 16.61 -5.56
C PRO A 827 48.58 15.17 -5.26
N ASP A 828 47.63 14.98 -4.33
CA ASP A 828 47.08 13.68 -3.97
C ASP A 828 46.39 13.00 -5.18
N ILE A 829 45.68 13.79 -6.01
CA ILE A 829 45.01 13.32 -7.24
C ILE A 829 46.06 12.88 -8.28
N LEU A 830 47.14 13.65 -8.45
CA LEU A 830 48.22 13.36 -9.39
C LEU A 830 48.93 12.05 -9.00
N GLU A 831 49.22 11.86 -7.72
CA GLU A 831 49.82 10.62 -7.19
C GLU A 831 48.90 9.42 -7.45
N CYS A 832 47.60 9.55 -7.14
CA CYS A 832 46.60 8.51 -7.41
C CYS A 832 46.55 8.13 -8.90
N ILE A 833 46.54 9.11 -9.82
CA ILE A 833 46.55 8.84 -11.27
C ILE A 833 47.85 8.17 -11.69
N ALA A 834 49.00 8.65 -11.19
CA ALA A 834 50.31 8.07 -11.51
C ALA A 834 50.40 6.60 -11.06
N ASP A 835 49.81 6.25 -9.91
CA ASP A 835 49.74 4.87 -9.44
C ASP A 835 48.80 4.01 -10.29
N LEU A 836 47.65 4.55 -10.72
CA LEU A 836 46.72 3.85 -11.61
C LEU A 836 47.31 3.56 -13.01
N LEU A 837 48.19 4.44 -13.51
CA LEU A 837 48.87 4.26 -14.80
C LEU A 837 50.01 3.21 -14.75
N LYS A 838 50.44 2.76 -13.57
CA LYS A 838 51.42 1.65 -13.43
C LYS A 838 50.80 0.27 -13.66
N LEU A 839 49.47 0.19 -13.69
CA LEU A 839 48.75 -1.06 -13.92
C LEU A 839 48.97 -1.56 -15.36
N PRO A 840 48.85 -2.88 -15.61
CA PRO A 840 48.84 -3.38 -16.98
C PRO A 840 47.74 -2.69 -17.79
N GLN A 841 47.97 -2.47 -19.09
CA GLN A 841 47.08 -1.76 -20.01
C GLN A 841 45.75 -2.50 -20.27
N VAL A 842 44.89 -2.52 -19.25
CA VAL A 842 43.55 -3.10 -19.33
C VAL A 842 42.60 -2.03 -19.87
N PRO A 843 41.99 -2.21 -21.05
CA PRO A 843 41.23 -1.14 -21.74
C PRO A 843 40.09 -0.55 -20.90
N ILE A 844 39.36 -1.38 -20.15
CA ILE A 844 38.25 -0.93 -19.31
C ILE A 844 38.69 0.01 -18.17
N VAL A 845 39.88 -0.19 -17.61
CA VAL A 845 40.46 0.64 -16.54
C VAL A 845 40.94 1.96 -17.11
N TYR A 846 41.73 1.91 -18.19
CA TYR A 846 42.29 3.09 -18.86
C TYR A 846 41.18 4.02 -19.39
N THR A 847 40.08 3.47 -19.89
CA THR A 847 38.91 4.26 -20.29
C THR A 847 38.39 5.15 -19.15
N GLN A 848 38.37 4.65 -17.91
CA GLN A 848 37.96 5.46 -16.75
C GLN A 848 39.05 6.44 -16.30
N ILE A 849 40.33 6.09 -16.42
CA ILE A 849 41.44 7.02 -16.15
C ILE A 849 41.36 8.23 -17.10
N TYR A 850 41.12 8.00 -18.39
CA TYR A 850 40.91 9.09 -19.35
C TYR A 850 39.64 9.90 -19.08
N LEU A 851 38.61 9.28 -18.51
CA LEU A 851 37.43 10.01 -18.02
C LEU A 851 37.79 10.96 -16.87
N VAL A 852 38.70 10.55 -15.96
CA VAL A 852 39.23 11.44 -14.91
C VAL A 852 39.99 12.62 -15.52
N PHE A 853 40.87 12.38 -16.50
CA PHE A 853 41.58 13.46 -17.21
C PHE A 853 40.60 14.44 -17.88
N ARG A 854 39.56 13.94 -18.54
CA ARG A 854 38.50 14.77 -19.13
C ARG A 854 37.79 15.63 -18.07
N ALA A 855 37.45 15.05 -16.93
CA ALA A 855 36.84 15.77 -15.82
C ALA A 855 37.76 16.87 -15.26
N LEU A 856 39.06 16.58 -15.11
CA LEU A 856 40.06 17.56 -14.68
C LEU A 856 40.22 18.70 -15.68
N LEU A 857 40.30 18.41 -16.98
CA LEU A 857 40.39 19.44 -18.03
C LEU A 857 39.19 20.40 -18.04
N ILE A 858 38.00 19.91 -17.69
CA ILE A 858 36.78 20.73 -17.60
C ILE A 858 36.78 21.59 -16.32
N ARG A 859 37.34 21.09 -15.22
CA ARG A 859 37.18 21.69 -13.87
C ARG A 859 38.38 22.45 -13.34
N ILE A 860 39.57 22.20 -13.84
CA ILE A 860 40.81 22.85 -13.41
C ILE A 860 41.21 23.92 -14.42
N SER A 861 41.56 25.11 -13.95
CA SER A 861 42.08 26.17 -14.82
C SER A 861 43.44 25.79 -15.40
N ASN A 862 43.75 26.34 -16.58
CA ASN A 862 45.00 26.06 -17.29
C ASN A 862 46.25 26.32 -16.43
N LYS A 863 46.21 27.30 -15.52
CA LYS A 863 47.33 27.60 -14.60
C LYS A 863 47.63 26.46 -13.63
N ASN A 864 46.59 25.80 -13.12
CA ASN A 864 46.73 24.74 -12.12
C ASN A 864 46.91 23.36 -12.75
N PHE A 865 46.53 23.20 -14.03
CA PHE A 865 46.67 21.94 -14.76
C PHE A 865 48.10 21.68 -15.26
N ILE A 866 49.03 22.64 -15.13
CA ILE A 866 50.40 22.55 -15.67
C ILE A 866 51.13 21.26 -15.24
N SER A 867 50.95 20.83 -13.99
CA SER A 867 51.60 19.62 -13.46
C SER A 867 51.09 18.31 -14.07
N PHE A 868 49.92 18.31 -14.73
CA PHE A 868 49.31 17.11 -15.33
C PHE A 868 49.69 16.92 -16.81
N TRP A 869 50.12 17.98 -17.51
CA TRP A 869 50.47 17.91 -18.93
C TRP A 869 51.56 16.87 -19.27
N PRO A 870 52.67 16.74 -18.51
CA PRO A 870 53.70 15.75 -18.84
C PRO A 870 53.15 14.31 -18.86
N ILE A 871 52.30 13.97 -17.90
CA ILE A 871 51.67 12.64 -17.82
C ILE A 871 50.68 12.45 -18.97
N LEU A 872 49.81 13.43 -19.21
CA LEU A 872 48.79 13.35 -20.27
C LEU A 872 49.42 13.24 -21.67
N ILE A 873 50.50 13.99 -21.93
CA ILE A 873 51.21 13.95 -23.21
C ILE A 873 51.89 12.60 -23.41
N ALA A 874 52.54 12.05 -22.37
CA ALA A 874 53.17 10.74 -22.45
C ALA A 874 52.16 9.64 -22.82
N GLU A 875 50.99 9.64 -22.18
CA GLU A 875 49.89 8.72 -22.49
C GLU A 875 49.35 8.89 -23.92
N LEU A 876 49.14 10.13 -24.37
CA LEU A 876 48.68 10.40 -25.73
C LEU A 876 49.68 9.91 -26.79
N ILE A 877 50.97 10.13 -26.58
CA ILE A 877 52.02 9.62 -27.47
C ILE A 877 51.99 8.10 -27.52
N GLN A 878 51.88 7.44 -26.36
CA GLN A 878 51.84 5.98 -26.29
C GLN A 878 50.63 5.41 -27.04
N ILE A 879 49.44 5.99 -26.85
CA ILE A 879 48.22 5.55 -27.57
C ILE A 879 48.36 5.78 -29.08
N LEU A 880 48.88 6.94 -29.51
CA LEU A 880 49.03 7.25 -30.92
C LEU A 880 50.04 6.31 -31.60
N LEU A 881 51.14 5.98 -30.94
CA LEU A 881 52.10 4.99 -31.44
C LEU A 881 51.49 3.59 -31.53
N GLN A 882 50.66 3.21 -30.56
CA GLN A 882 49.95 1.92 -30.60
C GLN A 882 48.92 1.87 -31.72
N LEU A 883 48.14 2.94 -31.91
CA LEU A 883 47.20 3.05 -33.04
C LEU A 883 47.91 3.02 -34.39
N GLU A 884 49.07 3.67 -34.50
CA GLU A 884 49.91 3.62 -35.71
C GLU A 884 50.37 2.19 -36.00
N GLN A 885 50.81 1.44 -34.99
CA GLN A 885 51.20 0.04 -35.12
C GLN A 885 50.02 -0.86 -35.53
N ASP A 886 48.85 -0.71 -34.89
CA ASP A 886 47.65 -1.49 -35.21
C ASP A 886 47.19 -1.22 -36.67
N LEU A 887 47.19 0.05 -37.09
CA LEU A 887 46.85 0.44 -38.46
C LEU A 887 47.85 -0.11 -39.49
N LEU A 888 49.15 -0.12 -39.18
CA LEU A 888 50.17 -0.71 -40.05
C LEU A 888 50.00 -2.24 -40.17
N PHE A 889 49.62 -2.90 -39.07
CA PHE A 889 49.38 -4.35 -39.05
C PHE A 889 48.14 -4.75 -39.87
N ASP A 890 47.05 -3.97 -39.80
CA ASP A 890 45.86 -4.20 -40.62
C ASP A 890 46.14 -4.01 -42.12
N ILE A 891 47.00 -3.04 -42.49
CA ILE A 891 47.41 -2.81 -43.88
C ILE A 891 48.26 -3.97 -44.42
N GLU A 892 49.10 -4.59 -43.58
CA GLU A 892 49.90 -5.77 -43.95
C GLU A 892 49.09 -7.07 -43.99
N GLY A 893 47.92 -7.14 -43.31
CA GLY A 893 47.03 -8.30 -43.30
C GLY A 893 46.04 -8.38 -44.48
N ASP A 894 45.76 -7.26 -45.15
CA ASP A 894 44.89 -7.17 -46.33
C ASP A 894 45.66 -7.28 -47.68
N ILE A 895 46.99 -7.41 -47.64
CA ILE A 895 47.88 -7.70 -48.79
C ILE A 895 48.22 -9.19 -48.79
#